data_AF-A0A1A6BE92-F1
#
_entry.id   AF-A0A1A6BE92-F1
#
_cell.length_a   1.000
_cell.length_b   1.000
_cell.length_c   1.000
_cell.angle_alpha   90.00
_cell.angle_beta   90.00
_cell.angle_gamma   90.00
#
_symmetry.space_group_name_H-M   'P 1'
#
loop_
_entity.id
_entity.type
_entity.pdbx_description
1 polymer ?
#
loop_
_entity_poly.entity_id
_entity_poly.type
_entity_poly.pdbx_seq_one_letter_code
_entity_poly.pdbx_strand_id
1 'polypeptide(L)'
;MTTQTLIRLVLGMGMTAVVILLALKRVWWLYKLVTSGQPASGRTDDIGKRVWAQVSEVFGQRKLLKWSVPGVAHFFTMWGFFILLTVYIEAYGVLFKPDFALPFIGHWDALGALQDFFALAVLSGIVAFAIIRLRTEPKEYGRQSRFYGSHTGGAWLILFMIFNVIWTYAIFRGASVNALGDEFPYGNGAFFSHAMGNLLSGLGPHTNEIIETVALLLHIGVMLSFLLIVLHSKHLHIFLAPINVTFKRLPDGLGPLLPLEADGKPIDFENPPDDAEFGRGKIEDFTWKGMLDFATCTECGRCQSQCPAWNTGKPLSPKLVIMDLRDHWMAKAPYILGEKQSPLENTPEGGLGEELRGEKHAEEHHVPESGFGRIMGSGPEQATRPLVGTAEQGGVIDPDVLWSCVTCGACVEQCPVDIEHVDHIVDMRRYQVMMESEFPSELSVLFKNLENKGNPWGQNASDRTAWIDEVDFDVPVYGEDVESFDGYEYLFWVGCAGAYDDKAKKTTKAVAELLSIAGVKYLVLGTGETCNGDSARRSGNEFLFQQLAQQAVETLDGLFEGVETVDRKIVVTCPHCFNTLGKEYRQLGSNYTVLHHTQLLNRLVRDNKLVPVNSVSQDITYHDPCYLGRHNKVYEAPRELIGAAGANLTEMPRHAERSFCCGAGGARMWMEEHIGKRINHERVDEALATNAATVAVACPFCRVMVTDGVNDRQEEAGRSGVEVLDVAQVLLASLDRDSVKLPEKGTAAKEAEERAAKVEKAKPKAAAAAPAEAPAEAPAAEPAAPAEKPAAATPAAPAKGLGIAGGAKRPGAKKAPQAAASPATEEAAAPAAPTKGLGMAAGAKRPGAKKAPAAPAESAAATASEPKEGEPPRPAAPVKGLGLAAGAKRPGEKTAARPGPAKPEAPTESAAVGGGEAPAPEAEKAEPAKPAAPVKGLGIAAGAKRPGAKKSAPAAPAAPAAPAAPAAPAESAAPAASEPEPEPAEAKSEPADTDGDASPPAAPAAPVKGLGLAKGARPPGKR
;
A
#
# COMPACT_ATOMS: atom_id res chain seq x y z
N MET A 1 27.82 40.96 -33.05
CA MET A 1 27.70 40.81 -31.59
C MET A 1 28.20 42.09 -30.94
N THR A 2 27.51 42.61 -29.94
CA THR A 2 28.05 43.69 -29.11
C THR A 2 28.97 43.10 -28.04
N THR A 3 29.76 43.93 -27.35
CA THR A 3 30.55 43.52 -26.17
C THR A 3 29.65 42.83 -25.13
N GLN A 4 28.42 43.30 -24.99
CA GLN A 4 27.42 42.80 -24.06
C GLN A 4 26.84 41.44 -24.49
N THR A 5 26.58 41.22 -25.79
CA THR A 5 26.26 39.86 -26.30
C THR A 5 27.41 38.89 -26.02
N LEU A 6 28.66 39.32 -26.24
CA LEU A 6 29.83 38.48 -26.02
C LEU A 6 29.99 38.12 -24.53
N ILE A 7 29.80 39.09 -23.62
CA ILE A 7 29.83 38.84 -22.16
C ILE A 7 28.72 37.88 -21.74
N ARG A 8 27.47 38.08 -22.21
CA ARG A 8 26.35 37.16 -21.95
C ARG A 8 26.68 35.74 -22.38
N LEU A 9 27.12 35.57 -23.63
CA LEU A 9 27.41 34.28 -24.23
C LEU A 9 28.57 33.57 -23.52
N VAL A 10 29.69 34.26 -23.26
CA VAL A 10 30.85 33.66 -22.58
C VAL A 10 30.53 33.25 -21.14
N LEU A 11 29.88 34.11 -20.36
CA LEU A 11 29.53 33.80 -18.97
C LEU A 11 28.44 32.72 -18.89
N GLY A 12 27.36 32.86 -19.67
CA GLY A 12 26.23 31.93 -19.70
C GLY A 12 26.63 30.53 -20.17
N MET A 13 27.31 30.41 -21.31
CA MET A 13 27.77 29.11 -21.81
C MET A 13 28.88 28.52 -20.92
N GLY A 14 29.76 29.35 -20.36
CA GLY A 14 30.81 28.93 -19.43
C GLY A 14 30.26 28.29 -18.15
N MET A 15 29.33 28.95 -17.46
CA MET A 15 28.69 28.37 -16.27
C MET A 15 27.89 27.10 -16.61
N THR A 16 27.24 27.07 -17.78
CA THR A 16 26.44 25.94 -18.25
C THR A 16 27.30 24.70 -18.48
N ALA A 17 28.44 24.84 -19.15
CA ALA A 17 29.35 23.72 -19.41
C ALA A 17 29.89 23.09 -18.11
N VAL A 18 30.33 23.91 -17.15
CA VAL A 18 30.82 23.44 -15.85
C VAL A 18 29.72 22.69 -15.08
N VAL A 19 28.52 23.26 -15.01
CA VAL A 19 27.40 22.65 -14.27
C VAL A 19 26.88 21.38 -14.93
N ILE A 20 26.80 21.32 -16.26
CA ILE A 20 26.40 20.10 -16.97
C ILE A 20 27.39 18.95 -16.71
N LEU A 21 28.70 19.20 -16.69
CA LEU A 21 29.70 18.17 -16.37
C LEU A 21 29.54 17.62 -14.95
N LEU A 22 29.29 18.49 -13.97
CA LEU A 22 29.01 18.09 -12.58
C LEU A 22 27.68 17.32 -12.45
N ALA A 23 26.63 17.78 -13.15
CA ALA A 23 25.33 17.13 -13.18
C ALA A 23 25.40 15.73 -13.82
N LEU A 24 26.06 15.58 -14.96
CA LEU A 24 26.25 14.29 -15.64
C LEU A 24 27.06 13.31 -14.78
N LYS A 25 28.13 13.77 -14.11
CA LYS A 25 28.88 12.95 -13.14
C LYS A 25 27.97 12.43 -12.03
N ARG A 26 27.11 13.29 -11.47
CA ARG A 26 26.17 12.90 -10.40
C ARG A 26 25.08 11.94 -10.89
N VAL A 27 24.51 12.18 -12.08
CA VAL A 27 23.49 11.31 -12.69
C VAL A 27 24.07 9.93 -12.99
N TRP A 28 25.31 9.83 -13.50
CA TRP A 28 25.98 8.55 -13.76
C TRP A 28 26.29 7.76 -12.48
N TRP A 29 26.69 8.45 -11.40
CA TRP A 29 26.89 7.83 -10.08
C TRP A 29 25.56 7.31 -9.51
N LEU A 30 24.48 8.11 -9.58
CA LEU A 30 23.14 7.70 -9.15
C LEU A 30 22.60 6.52 -9.98
N TYR A 31 22.81 6.54 -11.30
CA TYR A 31 22.45 5.44 -12.19
C TYR A 31 23.14 4.15 -11.74
N LYS A 32 24.48 4.17 -11.62
CA LYS A 32 25.27 3.01 -11.17
C LYS A 32 24.74 2.42 -9.86
N LEU A 33 24.53 3.27 -8.85
CA LEU A 33 24.10 2.84 -7.52
C LEU A 33 22.67 2.30 -7.47
N VAL A 34 21.77 2.79 -8.33
CA VAL A 34 20.43 2.19 -8.48
C VAL A 34 20.53 0.86 -9.21
N THR A 35 21.35 0.76 -10.26
CA THR A 35 21.55 -0.48 -11.03
C THR A 35 22.40 -1.56 -10.36
N SER A 36 23.00 -1.29 -9.19
CA SER A 36 23.77 -2.27 -8.42
C SER A 36 22.93 -3.07 -7.41
N GLY A 37 21.64 -2.76 -7.27
CA GLY A 37 20.70 -3.64 -6.56
C GLY A 37 20.31 -4.85 -7.41
N GLN A 38 19.81 -5.90 -6.77
CA GLN A 38 19.49 -7.18 -7.40
C GLN A 38 18.54 -7.06 -8.63
N PRO A 39 18.55 -8.03 -9.55
CA PRO A 39 17.56 -8.09 -10.65
C PRO A 39 16.11 -8.09 -10.13
N ALA A 40 15.17 -7.67 -10.99
CA ALA A 40 13.74 -7.71 -10.67
C ALA A 40 12.93 -8.08 -11.92
N SER A 41 12.08 -9.11 -11.81
CA SER A 41 11.18 -9.51 -12.90
C SER A 41 9.98 -8.55 -13.08
N GLY A 42 9.28 -8.65 -14.21
CA GLY A 42 7.96 -8.02 -14.41
C GLY A 42 7.92 -6.48 -14.37
N ARG A 43 9.02 -5.78 -14.71
CA ARG A 43 9.12 -4.31 -14.63
C ARG A 43 9.06 -3.57 -15.98
N THR A 44 9.21 -4.27 -17.11
CA THR A 44 9.38 -3.68 -18.46
C THR A 44 8.30 -4.09 -19.49
N ASP A 45 7.39 -4.95 -19.09
CA ASP A 45 6.22 -5.44 -19.83
C ASP A 45 5.12 -4.37 -20.02
N ASP A 46 4.05 -4.72 -20.73
CA ASP A 46 2.78 -3.97 -20.71
C ASP A 46 2.88 -2.46 -21.03
N ILE A 47 3.75 -2.10 -22.00
CA ILE A 47 4.13 -0.71 -22.35
C ILE A 47 2.92 0.25 -22.43
N GLY A 48 1.81 -0.16 -23.03
CA GLY A 48 0.60 0.66 -23.12
C GLY A 48 -0.01 1.04 -21.77
N LYS A 49 0.02 0.14 -20.78
CA LYS A 49 -0.40 0.41 -19.40
C LYS A 49 0.59 1.33 -18.69
N ARG A 50 1.91 1.16 -18.93
CA ARG A 50 2.96 2.03 -18.36
C ARG A 50 2.87 3.47 -18.90
N VAL A 51 2.62 3.65 -20.19
CA VAL A 51 2.33 4.98 -20.79
C VAL A 51 1.06 5.59 -20.21
N TRP A 52 -0.02 4.81 -20.03
CA TRP A 52 -1.24 5.31 -19.39
C TRP A 52 -1.04 5.68 -17.92
N ALA A 53 -0.19 4.97 -17.18
CA ALA A 53 0.20 5.34 -15.81
C ALA A 53 0.94 6.70 -15.79
N GLN A 54 1.87 6.94 -16.72
CA GLN A 54 2.52 8.26 -16.86
C GLN A 54 1.50 9.38 -17.12
N VAL A 55 0.60 9.19 -18.10
CA VAL A 55 -0.42 10.20 -18.44
C VAL A 55 -1.37 10.47 -17.27
N SER A 56 -1.89 9.42 -16.63
CA SER A 56 -2.95 9.58 -15.62
C SER A 56 -2.44 9.88 -14.20
N GLU A 57 -1.29 9.34 -13.80
CA GLU A 57 -0.78 9.46 -12.43
C GLU A 57 0.32 10.52 -12.29
N VAL A 58 1.17 10.73 -13.31
CA VAL A 58 2.21 11.76 -13.29
C VAL A 58 1.68 13.08 -13.85
N PHE A 59 1.35 13.16 -15.15
CA PHE A 59 0.85 14.40 -15.77
C PHE A 59 -0.53 14.82 -15.23
N GLY A 60 -1.44 13.85 -15.08
CA GLY A 60 -2.76 14.05 -14.48
C GLY A 60 -2.77 14.14 -12.95
N GLN A 61 -1.65 13.86 -12.27
CA GLN A 61 -1.50 13.89 -10.81
C GLN A 61 -2.62 13.18 -10.01
N ARG A 62 -3.28 12.14 -10.57
CA ARG A 62 -4.50 11.51 -10.02
C ARG A 62 -4.41 11.18 -8.52
N LYS A 63 -3.27 10.69 -8.03
CA LYS A 63 -3.06 10.37 -6.61
C LYS A 63 -2.82 11.58 -5.71
N LEU A 64 -2.19 12.64 -6.22
CA LEU A 64 -1.91 13.86 -5.46
C LEU A 64 -3.17 14.71 -5.27
N LEU A 65 -4.00 14.79 -6.32
CA LEU A 65 -5.28 15.50 -6.34
C LEU A 65 -6.34 14.87 -5.41
N LYS A 66 -6.17 13.62 -4.94
CA LYS A 66 -6.97 13.04 -3.84
C LYS A 66 -6.95 13.88 -2.55
N TRP A 67 -6.00 14.80 -2.39
CA TRP A 67 -5.93 15.76 -1.28
C TRP A 67 -5.93 17.18 -1.82
N SER A 68 -7.07 17.87 -1.72
CA SER A 68 -7.36 19.15 -2.42
C SER A 68 -6.25 20.20 -2.35
N VAL A 69 -6.04 20.87 -1.21
CA VAL A 69 -5.14 22.03 -1.13
C VAL A 69 -3.68 21.70 -1.47
N PRO A 70 -3.03 20.67 -0.88
CA PRO A 70 -1.65 20.35 -1.21
C PRO A 70 -1.47 19.73 -2.60
N GLY A 71 -2.52 19.09 -3.14
CA GLY A 71 -2.54 18.50 -4.47
C GLY A 71 -2.65 19.57 -5.56
N VAL A 72 -3.56 20.52 -5.43
CA VAL A 72 -3.75 21.61 -6.40
C VAL A 72 -2.52 22.54 -6.44
N ALA A 73 -1.93 22.87 -5.29
CA ALA A 73 -0.67 23.61 -5.24
C ALA A 73 0.46 22.86 -5.97
N HIS A 74 0.53 21.53 -5.84
CA HIS A 74 1.53 20.70 -6.51
C HIS A 74 1.27 20.51 -8.01
N PHE A 75 -0.01 20.50 -8.41
CA PHE A 75 -0.42 20.46 -9.81
C PHE A 75 0.07 21.70 -10.57
N PHE A 76 -0.25 22.89 -10.06
CA PHE A 76 0.23 24.15 -10.65
C PHE A 76 1.75 24.29 -10.56
N THR A 77 2.39 23.82 -9.49
CA THR A 77 3.86 23.87 -9.39
C THR A 77 4.54 22.99 -10.45
N MET A 78 4.06 21.75 -10.66
CA MET A 78 4.62 20.84 -11.68
C MET A 78 4.37 21.34 -13.10
N TRP A 79 3.14 21.75 -13.42
CA TRP A 79 2.85 22.32 -14.74
C TRP A 79 3.60 23.64 -14.96
N GLY A 80 3.85 24.40 -13.90
CA GLY A 80 4.75 25.55 -13.91
C GLY A 80 6.16 25.21 -14.36
N PHE A 81 6.76 24.10 -13.88
CA PHE A 81 8.06 23.64 -14.38
C PHE A 81 8.03 23.29 -15.88
N PHE A 82 6.97 22.66 -16.38
CA PHE A 82 6.85 22.34 -17.81
C PHE A 82 6.64 23.57 -18.69
N ILE A 83 5.83 24.54 -18.26
CA ILE A 83 5.61 25.78 -19.02
C ILE A 83 6.83 26.71 -18.93
N LEU A 84 7.38 26.96 -17.74
CA LEU A 84 8.53 27.85 -17.55
C LEU A 84 9.84 27.25 -18.11
N LEU A 85 9.87 25.99 -18.55
CA LEU A 85 10.94 25.48 -19.39
C LEU A 85 11.06 26.24 -20.73
N THR A 86 9.94 26.75 -21.28
CA THR A 86 9.95 27.61 -22.49
C THR A 86 10.75 28.88 -22.26
N VAL A 87 10.51 29.56 -21.14
CA VAL A 87 11.27 30.73 -20.67
C VAL A 87 12.77 30.44 -20.58
N TYR A 88 13.17 29.25 -20.12
CA TYR A 88 14.59 28.89 -20.09
C TYR A 88 15.19 28.66 -21.48
N ILE A 89 14.45 28.07 -22.41
CA ILE A 89 14.90 27.94 -23.81
C ILE A 89 15.04 29.33 -24.45
N GLU A 90 14.10 30.24 -24.16
CA GLU A 90 14.17 31.65 -24.57
C GLU A 90 15.38 32.36 -23.98
N ALA A 91 15.62 32.24 -22.66
CA ALA A 91 16.78 32.82 -21.98
C ALA A 91 18.11 32.33 -22.58
N TYR A 92 18.24 31.04 -22.92
CA TYR A 92 19.41 30.54 -23.65
C TYR A 92 19.54 31.14 -25.06
N GLY A 93 18.43 31.35 -25.77
CA GLY A 93 18.43 32.03 -27.06
C GLY A 93 18.84 33.51 -26.97
N VAL A 94 18.43 34.21 -25.91
CA VAL A 94 18.78 35.61 -25.62
C VAL A 94 20.29 35.81 -25.38
N LEU A 95 21.04 34.76 -25.02
CA LEU A 95 22.50 34.80 -25.00
C LEU A 95 23.13 35.01 -26.40
N PHE A 96 22.45 34.57 -27.47
CA PHE A 96 22.92 34.67 -28.86
C PHE A 96 22.28 35.84 -29.62
N LYS A 97 21.02 36.16 -29.30
CA LYS A 97 20.16 37.14 -29.99
C LYS A 97 19.20 37.82 -29.01
N PRO A 98 19.33 39.13 -28.71
CA PRO A 98 18.46 39.80 -27.74
C PRO A 98 16.96 39.70 -28.08
N ASP A 99 16.64 39.62 -29.37
CA ASP A 99 15.31 39.48 -29.99
C ASP A 99 14.76 38.04 -29.99
N PHE A 100 15.42 37.07 -29.34
CA PHE A 100 15.07 35.66 -29.50
C PHE A 100 13.68 35.30 -28.96
N ALA A 101 12.83 34.80 -29.85
CA ALA A 101 11.58 34.13 -29.55
C ALA A 101 11.61 32.66 -30.02
N LEU A 102 10.81 31.79 -29.39
CA LEU A 102 10.66 30.41 -29.85
C LEU A 102 10.07 30.34 -31.28
N PRO A 103 10.60 29.47 -32.16
CA PRO A 103 10.04 29.30 -33.50
C PRO A 103 8.58 28.83 -33.42
N PHE A 104 7.75 29.34 -34.34
CA PHE A 104 6.30 29.10 -34.47
C PHE A 104 5.41 29.63 -33.34
N ILE A 105 5.81 29.52 -32.06
CA ILE A 105 4.97 29.84 -30.89
C ILE A 105 5.42 31.04 -30.05
N GLY A 106 6.65 31.52 -30.23
CA GLY A 106 7.26 32.58 -29.41
C GLY A 106 6.66 33.98 -29.62
N HIS A 107 5.81 34.16 -30.62
CA HIS A 107 5.08 35.42 -30.85
C HIS A 107 3.57 35.29 -30.57
N TRP A 108 3.18 34.35 -29.69
CA TRP A 108 1.78 34.18 -29.29
C TRP A 108 1.56 34.84 -27.93
N ASP A 109 0.68 35.85 -27.86
CA ASP A 109 0.18 36.43 -26.60
C ASP A 109 -0.27 35.34 -25.61
N ALA A 110 -0.87 34.26 -26.12
CA ALA A 110 -1.28 33.09 -25.34
C ALA A 110 -0.11 32.37 -24.63
N LEU A 111 1.10 32.33 -25.22
CA LEU A 111 2.28 31.76 -24.56
C LEU A 111 2.79 32.68 -23.45
N GLY A 112 2.86 34.00 -23.70
CA GLY A 112 3.25 34.98 -22.68
C GLY A 112 2.28 35.00 -21.50
N ALA A 113 0.98 34.95 -21.76
CA ALA A 113 -0.06 34.84 -20.75
C ALA A 113 0.04 33.54 -19.95
N LEU A 114 0.39 32.41 -20.59
CA LEU A 114 0.55 31.12 -19.94
C LEU A 114 1.81 31.08 -19.05
N GLN A 115 2.93 31.66 -19.51
CA GLN A 115 4.17 31.81 -18.74
C GLN A 115 3.92 32.64 -17.48
N ASP A 116 3.33 33.83 -17.63
CA ASP A 116 3.03 34.74 -16.51
C ASP A 116 1.99 34.17 -15.53
N PHE A 117 0.93 33.53 -16.04
CA PHE A 117 -0.04 32.82 -15.21
C PHE A 117 0.63 31.74 -14.37
N PHE A 118 1.48 30.90 -14.98
CA PHE A 118 2.17 29.84 -14.24
C PHE A 118 3.22 30.38 -13.27
N ALA A 119 3.88 31.50 -13.55
CA ALA A 119 4.78 32.13 -12.60
C ALA A 119 4.03 32.58 -11.31
N LEU A 120 2.86 33.20 -11.46
CA LEU A 120 2.02 33.60 -10.34
C LEU A 120 1.37 32.41 -9.62
N ALA A 121 0.98 31.36 -10.37
CA ALA A 121 0.45 30.12 -9.79
C ALA A 121 1.50 29.35 -9.00
N VAL A 122 2.75 29.29 -9.47
CA VAL A 122 3.91 28.74 -8.74
C VAL A 122 4.17 29.58 -7.49
N LEU A 123 4.19 30.92 -7.58
CA LEU A 123 4.39 31.80 -6.42
C LEU A 123 3.32 31.56 -5.34
N SER A 124 2.06 31.44 -5.76
CA SER A 124 0.93 31.10 -4.89
C SER A 124 1.06 29.70 -4.28
N GLY A 125 1.59 28.74 -5.04
CA GLY A 125 1.95 27.39 -4.57
C GLY A 125 3.05 27.40 -3.51
N ILE A 126 4.11 28.20 -3.69
CA ILE A 126 5.19 28.38 -2.70
C ILE A 126 4.62 28.92 -1.38
N VAL A 127 3.78 29.96 -1.45
CA VAL A 127 3.12 30.54 -0.27
C VAL A 127 2.22 29.51 0.42
N ALA A 128 1.42 28.75 -0.32
CA ALA A 128 0.60 27.67 0.23
C ALA A 128 1.45 26.58 0.91
N PHE A 129 2.56 26.17 0.30
CA PHE A 129 3.48 25.19 0.90
C PHE A 129 4.19 25.74 2.14
N ALA A 130 4.58 27.01 2.16
CA ALA A 130 5.18 27.65 3.33
C ALA A 130 4.18 27.68 4.50
N ILE A 131 2.94 28.14 4.27
CA ILE A 131 1.86 28.15 5.28
C ILE A 131 1.58 26.73 5.81
N ILE A 132 1.49 25.73 4.93
CA ILE A 132 1.29 24.32 5.31
C ILE A 132 2.46 23.80 6.17
N ARG A 133 3.71 24.19 5.86
CA ARG A 133 4.89 23.75 6.62
C ARG A 133 4.98 24.38 7.99
N LEU A 134 4.68 25.67 8.12
CA LEU A 134 4.63 26.37 9.41
C LEU A 134 3.51 25.78 10.29
N ARG A 135 2.27 25.68 9.77
CA ARG A 135 1.11 25.10 10.48
C ARG A 135 1.24 23.61 10.83
N THR A 136 2.30 22.92 10.42
CA THR A 136 2.55 21.51 10.75
C THR A 136 4.02 21.28 11.11
N GLU A 137 4.72 22.27 11.66
CA GLU A 137 6.16 22.13 11.93
C GLU A 137 6.41 21.07 13.01
N PRO A 138 7.30 20.07 12.77
CA PRO A 138 7.55 19.00 13.74
C PRO A 138 8.23 19.45 15.04
N LYS A 139 8.67 20.71 15.15
CA LYS A 139 9.11 21.29 16.42
C LYS A 139 7.96 21.57 17.39
N GLU A 140 6.78 21.93 16.87
CA GLU A 140 5.60 22.26 17.67
C GLU A 140 4.72 21.03 17.88
N TYR A 141 4.45 20.28 16.81
CA TYR A 141 3.50 19.15 16.81
C TYR A 141 4.18 17.79 17.05
N GLY A 142 5.51 17.76 17.19
CA GLY A 142 6.28 16.53 17.40
C GLY A 142 5.89 15.40 16.44
N ARG A 143 5.60 14.23 17.01
CA ARG A 143 5.18 13.01 16.31
C ARG A 143 3.88 13.16 15.48
N GLN A 144 2.99 14.07 15.89
CA GLN A 144 1.72 14.32 15.18
C GLN A 144 1.92 15.10 13.87
N SER A 145 3.09 15.74 13.68
CA SER A 145 3.44 16.27 12.36
C SER A 145 3.69 15.14 11.36
N ARG A 146 3.01 15.18 10.21
CA ARG A 146 3.35 14.34 9.05
C ARG A 146 4.79 14.54 8.54
N PHE A 147 5.42 15.68 8.89
CA PHE A 147 6.81 16.01 8.59
C PHE A 147 7.78 15.62 9.72
N TYR A 148 7.34 14.94 10.79
CA TYR A 148 8.22 14.37 11.82
C TYR A 148 9.34 13.52 11.20
N GLY A 149 10.59 13.73 11.62
CA GLY A 149 11.77 13.06 11.05
C GLY A 149 12.16 13.43 9.61
N SER A 150 11.39 14.28 8.90
CA SER A 150 11.72 14.75 7.55
C SER A 150 12.78 15.85 7.55
N HIS A 151 13.57 15.94 6.47
CA HIS A 151 14.60 16.98 6.30
C HIS A 151 13.97 18.36 6.04
N THR A 152 13.58 19.07 7.10
CA THR A 152 12.86 20.35 7.03
C THR A 152 13.70 21.47 6.41
N GLY A 153 14.97 21.63 6.80
CA GLY A 153 15.89 22.62 6.24
C GLY A 153 16.06 22.48 4.72
N GLY A 154 16.25 21.26 4.24
CA GLY A 154 16.29 20.97 2.80
C GLY A 154 14.98 21.28 2.07
N ALA A 155 13.82 21.21 2.74
CA ALA A 155 12.56 21.63 2.13
C ALA A 155 12.44 23.17 2.01
N TRP A 156 12.95 23.91 2.99
CA TRP A 156 13.00 25.38 2.93
C TRP A 156 13.98 25.90 1.88
N LEU A 157 15.17 25.27 1.76
CA LEU A 157 16.13 25.59 0.69
C LEU A 157 15.49 25.43 -0.71
N ILE A 158 14.72 24.36 -0.93
CA ILE A 158 14.04 24.14 -2.21
C ILE A 158 12.94 25.18 -2.45
N LEU A 159 12.12 25.52 -1.45
CA LEU A 159 11.11 26.59 -1.60
C LEU A 159 11.76 27.94 -1.92
N PHE A 160 12.91 28.25 -1.30
CA PHE A 160 13.71 29.44 -1.60
C PHE A 160 14.29 29.41 -3.02
N MET A 161 14.79 28.27 -3.51
CA MET A 161 15.28 28.17 -4.89
C MET A 161 14.18 28.30 -5.95
N ILE A 162 12.98 27.74 -5.72
CA ILE A 162 11.84 27.96 -6.64
C ILE A 162 11.38 29.42 -6.59
N PHE A 163 11.38 30.06 -5.41
CA PHE A 163 11.16 31.51 -5.31
C PHE A 163 12.20 32.31 -6.10
N ASN A 164 13.48 31.93 -6.03
CA ASN A 164 14.55 32.56 -6.82
C ASN A 164 14.33 32.41 -8.33
N VAL A 165 13.83 31.27 -8.81
CA VAL A 165 13.42 31.11 -10.22
C VAL A 165 12.35 32.14 -10.61
N ILE A 166 11.32 32.33 -9.79
CA ILE A 166 10.18 33.21 -10.12
C ILE A 166 10.52 34.71 -10.04
N TRP A 167 11.27 35.19 -9.04
CA TRP A 167 11.58 36.62 -8.98
C TRP A 167 12.65 37.04 -9.99
N THR A 168 13.63 36.17 -10.28
CA THR A 168 14.62 36.44 -11.34
C THR A 168 13.97 36.43 -12.72
N TYR A 169 13.01 35.52 -12.98
CA TYR A 169 12.13 35.56 -14.15
C TYR A 169 11.42 36.91 -14.30
N ALA A 170 10.76 37.37 -13.23
CA ALA A 170 9.98 38.61 -13.27
C ALA A 170 10.85 39.82 -13.63
N ILE A 171 12.01 39.99 -12.98
CA ILE A 171 12.92 41.11 -13.26
C ILE A 171 13.54 40.99 -14.66
N PHE A 172 13.96 39.80 -15.07
CA PHE A 172 14.47 39.55 -16.43
C PHE A 172 13.44 40.01 -17.48
N ARG A 173 12.21 39.51 -17.40
CA ARG A 173 11.16 39.80 -18.39
C ARG A 173 10.65 41.23 -18.34
N GLY A 174 10.50 41.81 -17.15
CA GLY A 174 10.13 43.22 -17.00
C GLY A 174 11.19 44.15 -17.60
N ALA A 175 12.47 43.83 -17.41
CA ALA A 175 13.56 44.58 -18.05
C ALA A 175 13.62 44.32 -19.57
N SER A 176 13.31 43.10 -20.05
CA SER A 176 13.17 42.81 -21.49
C SER A 176 12.08 43.65 -22.16
N VAL A 177 10.91 43.83 -21.52
CA VAL A 177 9.84 44.72 -22.03
C VAL A 177 10.38 46.13 -22.26
N ASN A 178 11.10 46.70 -21.29
CA ASN A 178 11.66 48.05 -21.39
C ASN A 178 12.88 48.17 -22.32
N ALA A 179 13.63 47.09 -22.53
CA ALA A 179 14.83 47.06 -23.37
C ALA A 179 14.54 46.78 -24.85
N LEU A 180 13.47 46.02 -25.15
CA LEU A 180 13.05 45.66 -26.52
C LEU A 180 11.90 46.53 -27.04
N GLY A 181 11.03 47.05 -26.16
CA GLY A 181 9.86 47.83 -26.57
C GLY A 181 8.93 47.05 -27.49
N ASP A 182 8.67 47.58 -28.69
CA ASP A 182 7.83 46.93 -29.71
C ASP A 182 8.44 45.61 -30.26
N GLU A 183 9.74 45.34 -30.03
CA GLU A 183 10.37 44.06 -30.38
C GLU A 183 10.11 42.96 -29.32
N PHE A 184 9.43 43.26 -28.22
CA PHE A 184 9.09 42.27 -27.19
C PHE A 184 8.05 41.25 -27.70
N PRO A 185 8.32 39.93 -27.71
CA PRO A 185 7.57 38.99 -28.57
C PRO A 185 6.08 38.77 -28.26
N TYR A 186 5.61 39.09 -27.06
CA TYR A 186 4.35 38.53 -26.50
C TYR A 186 3.16 39.49 -26.45
N GLY A 187 3.21 40.59 -27.21
CA GLY A 187 2.11 41.56 -27.30
C GLY A 187 1.67 42.06 -25.92
N ASN A 188 0.36 42.12 -25.68
CA ASN A 188 -0.20 42.43 -24.36
C ASN A 188 -0.44 41.17 -23.50
N GLY A 189 -0.15 39.97 -24.03
CA GLY A 189 -0.39 38.71 -23.35
C GLY A 189 0.43 38.51 -22.08
N ALA A 190 1.68 38.99 -22.05
CA ALA A 190 2.56 38.88 -20.89
C ALA A 190 2.26 39.95 -19.82
N PHE A 191 1.08 39.87 -19.20
CA PHE A 191 0.53 40.86 -18.27
C PHE A 191 1.36 41.10 -16.99
N PHE A 192 2.05 40.08 -16.46
CA PHE A 192 2.90 40.20 -15.26
C PHE A 192 4.31 40.66 -15.62
N SER A 193 4.83 40.23 -16.77
CA SER A 193 6.04 40.78 -17.38
C SER A 193 5.87 42.29 -17.63
N HIS A 194 4.74 42.72 -18.18
CA HIS A 194 4.40 44.15 -18.36
C HIS A 194 4.21 44.90 -17.04
N ALA A 195 3.59 44.29 -16.03
CA ALA A 195 3.49 44.90 -14.69
C ALA A 195 4.88 45.16 -14.08
N MET A 196 5.84 44.25 -14.26
CA MET A 196 7.22 44.43 -13.82
C MET A 196 8.00 45.43 -14.69
N GLY A 197 7.75 45.47 -16.01
CA GLY A 197 8.30 46.48 -16.91
C GLY A 197 7.88 47.90 -16.50
N ASN A 198 6.59 48.10 -16.25
CA ASN A 198 6.06 49.37 -15.73
C ASN A 198 6.75 49.80 -14.42
N LEU A 199 7.03 48.87 -13.50
CA LEU A 199 7.75 49.14 -12.25
C LEU A 199 9.22 49.56 -12.47
N LEU A 200 9.88 49.00 -13.48
CA LEU A 200 11.29 49.29 -13.83
C LEU A 200 11.44 50.47 -14.82
N SER A 201 10.36 50.95 -15.43
CA SER A 201 10.36 51.96 -16.50
C SER A 201 11.06 53.28 -16.10
N GLY A 202 10.82 53.74 -14.86
CA GLY A 202 11.40 54.97 -14.30
C GLY A 202 12.92 54.96 -14.13
N LEU A 203 13.59 53.83 -14.34
CA LEU A 203 15.05 53.71 -14.30
C LEU A 203 15.72 54.10 -15.63
N GLY A 204 14.93 54.24 -16.71
CA GLY A 204 15.39 54.61 -18.06
C GLY A 204 15.95 53.43 -18.88
N PRO A 205 16.04 53.57 -20.23
CA PRO A 205 16.28 52.43 -21.12
C PRO A 205 17.64 51.73 -20.90
N HIS A 206 18.74 52.49 -20.82
CA HIS A 206 20.08 51.91 -20.64
C HIS A 206 20.24 51.18 -19.30
N THR A 207 19.61 51.68 -18.23
CA THR A 207 19.57 50.99 -16.94
C THR A 207 18.79 49.69 -17.04
N ASN A 208 17.67 49.67 -17.78
CA ASN A 208 16.90 48.45 -18.04
C ASN A 208 17.67 47.43 -18.88
N GLU A 209 18.45 47.87 -19.88
CA GLU A 209 19.34 47.02 -20.70
C GLU A 209 20.41 46.31 -19.84
N ILE A 210 20.98 47.01 -18.85
CA ILE A 210 21.93 46.46 -17.88
C ILE A 210 21.20 45.51 -16.92
N ILE A 211 20.02 45.88 -16.41
CA ILE A 211 19.22 45.03 -15.51
C ILE A 211 18.81 43.73 -16.20
N GLU A 212 18.35 43.79 -17.46
CA GLU A 212 18.01 42.61 -18.26
C GLU A 212 19.23 41.70 -18.42
N THR A 213 20.39 42.25 -18.75
CA THR A 213 21.66 41.50 -18.86
C THR A 213 22.02 40.76 -17.56
N VAL A 214 21.93 41.45 -16.42
CA VAL A 214 22.28 40.89 -15.10
C VAL A 214 21.21 39.89 -14.63
N ALA A 215 19.93 40.20 -14.81
CA ALA A 215 18.82 39.34 -14.44
C ALA A 215 18.77 38.05 -15.29
N LEU A 216 19.08 38.13 -16.59
CA LEU A 216 19.23 36.97 -17.48
C LEU A 216 20.31 36.01 -16.98
N LEU A 217 21.53 36.52 -16.75
CA LEU A 217 22.65 35.72 -16.25
C LEU A 217 22.39 35.17 -14.85
N LEU A 218 21.70 35.94 -13.99
CA LEU A 218 21.28 35.49 -12.66
C LEU A 218 20.18 34.42 -12.74
N HIS A 219 19.21 34.54 -13.64
CA HIS A 219 18.12 33.57 -13.83
C HIS A 219 18.64 32.22 -14.32
N ILE A 220 19.59 32.23 -15.27
CA ILE A 220 20.32 31.03 -15.73
C ILE A 220 21.21 30.47 -14.61
N GLY A 221 21.96 31.33 -13.89
CA GLY A 221 22.81 30.92 -12.77
C GLY A 221 22.03 30.27 -11.63
N VAL A 222 20.87 30.83 -11.27
CA VAL A 222 19.92 30.27 -10.28
C VAL A 222 19.43 28.90 -10.73
N MET A 223 19.04 28.73 -12.00
CA MET A 223 18.59 27.45 -12.54
C MET A 223 19.67 26.38 -12.50
N LEU A 224 20.90 26.73 -12.90
CA LEU A 224 22.05 25.82 -12.89
C LEU A 224 22.47 25.43 -11.47
N SER A 225 22.50 26.40 -10.53
CA SER A 225 22.70 26.10 -9.11
C SER A 225 21.57 25.22 -8.55
N PHE A 226 20.33 25.49 -8.95
CA PHE A 226 19.17 24.70 -8.53
C PHE A 226 19.26 23.26 -9.04
N LEU A 227 19.64 23.03 -10.31
CA LEU A 227 19.86 21.70 -10.89
C LEU A 227 20.83 20.85 -10.04
N LEU A 228 21.96 21.43 -9.61
CA LEU A 228 22.91 20.72 -8.74
C LEU A 228 22.31 20.43 -7.35
N ILE A 229 21.56 21.37 -6.78
CA ILE A 229 20.84 21.17 -5.50
C ILE A 229 19.78 20.07 -5.64
N VAL A 230 19.06 20.00 -6.76
CA VAL A 230 18.06 18.95 -7.04
C VAL A 230 18.72 17.57 -7.10
N LEU A 231 19.85 17.43 -7.80
CA LEU A 231 20.58 16.16 -7.93
C LEU A 231 21.29 15.66 -6.64
N HIS A 232 21.32 16.48 -5.60
CA HIS A 232 21.89 16.16 -4.28
C HIS A 232 20.89 16.29 -3.12
N SER A 233 19.59 16.43 -3.40
CA SER A 233 18.56 16.59 -2.38
C SER A 233 17.29 15.82 -2.72
N LYS A 234 16.35 15.76 -1.76
CA LYS A 234 15.03 15.13 -1.95
C LYS A 234 14.14 15.77 -3.02
N HIS A 235 14.55 16.84 -3.71
CA HIS A 235 13.83 17.32 -4.90
C HIS A 235 14.16 16.51 -6.16
N LEU A 236 15.16 15.62 -6.12
CA LEU A 236 15.48 14.61 -7.13
C LEU A 236 14.27 13.80 -7.62
N HIS A 237 13.22 13.68 -6.79
CA HIS A 237 11.94 13.07 -7.18
C HIS A 237 11.29 13.70 -8.42
N ILE A 238 11.59 14.95 -8.79
CA ILE A 238 11.08 15.54 -10.03
C ILE A 238 11.55 14.76 -11.27
N PHE A 239 12.73 14.13 -11.20
CA PHE A 239 13.26 13.24 -12.23
C PHE A 239 12.94 11.76 -11.96
N LEU A 240 13.01 11.32 -10.70
CA LEU A 240 12.83 9.90 -10.37
C LEU A 240 11.36 9.44 -10.25
N ALA A 241 10.40 10.31 -9.93
CA ALA A 241 8.99 9.91 -9.81
C ALA A 241 8.39 9.42 -11.14
N PRO A 242 8.61 10.08 -12.30
CA PRO A 242 8.21 9.52 -13.60
C PRO A 242 8.84 8.14 -13.86
N ILE A 243 10.12 7.97 -13.51
CA ILE A 243 10.87 6.72 -13.71
C ILE A 243 10.31 5.61 -12.82
N ASN A 244 10.08 5.86 -11.53
CA ASN A 244 9.53 4.88 -10.61
C ASN A 244 8.07 4.51 -10.95
N VAL A 245 7.24 5.47 -11.34
CA VAL A 245 5.87 5.21 -11.83
C VAL A 245 5.86 4.53 -13.21
N THR A 246 6.97 4.54 -13.95
CA THR A 246 7.13 3.73 -15.17
C THR A 246 7.43 2.27 -14.80
N PHE A 247 8.35 2.04 -13.86
CA PHE A 247 8.81 0.69 -13.45
C PHE A 247 8.05 0.09 -12.27
N LYS A 248 6.97 0.74 -11.82
CA LYS A 248 6.10 0.23 -10.76
C LYS A 248 5.45 -1.10 -11.14
N ARG A 249 4.99 -1.80 -10.12
CA ARG A 249 4.10 -2.94 -10.27
C ARG A 249 2.80 -2.62 -11.01
N LEU A 250 2.36 -3.53 -11.89
CA LEU A 250 1.07 -3.49 -12.59
C LEU A 250 0.14 -4.66 -12.18
N PRO A 251 -1.19 -4.52 -12.35
CA PRO A 251 -1.90 -3.30 -12.71
C PRO A 251 -1.92 -2.27 -11.58
N ASP A 252 -1.65 -2.67 -10.33
CA ASP A 252 -1.45 -1.80 -9.19
C ASP A 252 -0.36 -2.31 -8.22
N GLY A 253 0.04 -1.45 -7.28
CA GLY A 253 1.03 -1.76 -6.24
C GLY A 253 0.51 -2.64 -5.11
N LEU A 254 -0.70 -3.22 -5.22
CA LEU A 254 -1.32 -4.11 -4.23
C LEU A 254 -1.81 -5.42 -4.87
N GLY A 255 -1.01 -5.92 -5.81
CA GLY A 255 -1.11 -7.26 -6.37
C GLY A 255 -0.74 -8.37 -5.37
N PRO A 256 -0.64 -9.64 -5.83
CA PRO A 256 -0.20 -10.76 -4.98
C PRO A 256 1.21 -10.51 -4.41
N LEU A 257 1.52 -10.83 -3.15
CA LEU A 257 2.88 -10.65 -2.63
C LEU A 257 3.91 -11.29 -3.59
N LEU A 258 5.01 -10.57 -3.88
CA LEU A 258 6.00 -11.02 -4.85
C LEU A 258 6.59 -12.37 -4.44
N PRO A 259 6.87 -13.30 -5.39
CA PRO A 259 7.63 -14.51 -5.07
C PRO A 259 9.01 -14.12 -4.53
N LEU A 260 9.66 -15.02 -3.80
CA LEU A 260 11.09 -14.86 -3.55
C LEU A 260 11.85 -15.13 -4.84
N GLU A 261 12.77 -14.22 -5.19
CA GLU A 261 13.60 -14.30 -6.39
C GLU A 261 15.09 -14.32 -6.02
N ALA A 262 15.82 -15.28 -6.61
CA ALA A 262 17.27 -15.33 -6.70
C ALA A 262 17.69 -15.11 -8.17
N ASP A 263 18.71 -14.30 -8.43
CA ASP A 263 19.12 -13.87 -9.78
C ASP A 263 17.98 -13.36 -10.70
N GLY A 264 16.90 -12.83 -10.13
CA GLY A 264 15.70 -12.39 -10.86
C GLY A 264 14.81 -13.50 -11.41
N LYS A 265 14.96 -14.72 -10.89
CA LYS A 265 14.06 -15.87 -11.15
C LYS A 265 13.38 -16.26 -9.84
N PRO A 266 12.09 -16.66 -9.85
CA PRO A 266 11.46 -17.27 -8.68
C PRO A 266 12.26 -18.48 -8.18
N ILE A 267 12.44 -18.58 -6.86
CA ILE A 267 13.10 -19.72 -6.23
C ILE A 267 12.19 -20.96 -6.33
N ASP A 268 12.77 -22.08 -6.75
CA ASP A 268 12.17 -23.41 -6.62
C ASP A 268 12.33 -23.87 -5.16
N PHE A 269 11.22 -24.20 -4.51
CA PHE A 269 11.21 -24.63 -3.10
C PHE A 269 11.35 -26.15 -2.93
N GLU A 270 11.25 -26.94 -4.00
CA GLU A 270 11.56 -28.38 -3.98
C GLU A 270 13.07 -28.62 -4.07
N ASN A 271 13.79 -27.76 -4.78
CA ASN A 271 15.23 -27.84 -4.99
C ASN A 271 15.89 -26.44 -5.03
N PRO A 272 15.92 -25.71 -3.89
CA PRO A 272 16.54 -24.39 -3.81
C PRO A 272 18.06 -24.46 -3.95
N PRO A 273 18.72 -23.41 -4.47
CA PRO A 273 20.18 -23.31 -4.45
C PRO A 273 20.77 -23.37 -3.03
N ASP A 274 21.92 -24.02 -2.87
CA ASP A 274 22.62 -24.18 -1.58
C ASP A 274 23.01 -22.82 -0.92
N ASP A 275 23.08 -21.76 -1.71
CA ASP A 275 23.45 -20.38 -1.33
C ASP A 275 22.26 -19.39 -1.37
N ALA A 276 21.02 -19.88 -1.47
CA ALA A 276 19.84 -19.03 -1.59
C ALA A 276 19.48 -18.27 -0.30
N GLU A 277 19.64 -16.94 -0.30
CA GLU A 277 19.17 -16.08 0.80
C GLU A 277 17.66 -15.77 0.67
N PHE A 278 16.86 -16.28 1.60
CA PHE A 278 15.40 -16.17 1.57
C PHE A 278 14.88 -14.84 2.16
N GLY A 279 14.96 -13.76 1.40
CA GLY A 279 14.42 -12.44 1.77
C GLY A 279 15.43 -11.32 1.57
N ARG A 280 15.45 -10.36 2.49
CA ARG A 280 16.40 -9.23 2.51
C ARG A 280 16.92 -9.01 3.95
N GLY A 281 18.17 -9.39 4.21
CA GLY A 281 18.87 -9.20 5.48
C GLY A 281 19.95 -8.11 5.44
N LYS A 282 20.33 -7.68 4.24
CA LYS A 282 21.29 -6.60 3.97
C LYS A 282 20.68 -5.65 2.94
N ILE A 283 21.22 -4.44 2.82
CA ILE A 283 20.69 -3.46 1.89
C ILE A 283 21.01 -3.81 0.42
N GLU A 284 22.11 -4.52 0.20
CA GLU A 284 22.56 -5.03 -1.09
C GLU A 284 21.60 -6.06 -1.71
N ASP A 285 20.85 -6.80 -0.87
CA ASP A 285 19.90 -7.81 -1.29
C ASP A 285 18.68 -7.18 -2.01
N PHE A 286 18.40 -5.89 -1.79
CA PHE A 286 17.27 -5.22 -2.42
C PHE A 286 17.48 -5.04 -3.92
N THR A 287 16.39 -5.23 -4.66
CA THR A 287 16.42 -5.06 -6.12
C THR A 287 16.70 -3.62 -6.53
N TRP A 288 17.16 -3.42 -7.77
CA TRP A 288 17.32 -2.08 -8.35
C TRP A 288 16.04 -1.22 -8.26
N LYS A 289 14.85 -1.85 -8.27
CA LYS A 289 13.56 -1.18 -8.08
C LYS A 289 13.31 -0.80 -6.61
N GLY A 290 13.84 -1.56 -5.64
CA GLY A 290 13.92 -1.15 -4.24
C GLY A 290 14.82 0.07 -4.06
N MET A 291 16.01 0.06 -4.66
CA MET A 291 16.93 1.21 -4.66
C MET A 291 16.28 2.46 -5.27
N LEU A 292 15.52 2.29 -6.36
CA LEU A 292 14.74 3.36 -6.99
C LEU A 292 13.62 3.88 -6.08
N ASP A 293 12.90 3.02 -5.36
CA ASP A 293 11.90 3.40 -4.36
C ASP A 293 12.50 4.27 -3.25
N PHE A 294 13.65 3.84 -2.71
CA PHE A 294 14.39 4.56 -1.67
C PHE A 294 14.80 5.96 -2.17
N ALA A 295 15.39 6.04 -3.37
CA ALA A 295 15.81 7.29 -3.99
C ALA A 295 14.64 8.24 -4.32
N THR A 296 13.45 7.70 -4.60
CA THR A 296 12.26 8.48 -5.02
C THR A 296 11.46 9.04 -3.83
N CYS A 297 11.79 8.69 -2.58
CA CYS A 297 11.04 9.10 -1.40
C CYS A 297 11.00 10.63 -1.18
N THR A 298 9.81 11.21 -1.41
CA THR A 298 9.54 12.65 -1.33
C THR A 298 9.44 13.23 0.09
N GLU A 299 9.49 12.36 1.11
CA GLU A 299 9.28 12.68 2.53
C GLU A 299 7.94 13.39 2.83
N CYS A 300 6.93 13.24 1.95
CA CYS A 300 5.69 14.03 1.99
C CYS A 300 4.71 13.70 3.15
N GLY A 301 4.96 12.64 3.92
CA GLY A 301 4.16 12.26 5.08
C GLY A 301 2.82 11.58 4.80
N ARG A 302 2.41 11.41 3.53
CA ARG A 302 1.11 10.81 3.17
C ARG A 302 0.96 9.37 3.68
N CYS A 303 1.95 8.52 3.40
CA CYS A 303 1.98 7.12 3.86
C CYS A 303 2.11 6.97 5.40
N GLN A 304 2.74 7.93 6.07
CA GLN A 304 2.80 7.99 7.54
C GLN A 304 1.44 8.38 8.14
N SER A 305 0.83 9.46 7.65
CA SER A 305 -0.46 9.99 8.13
C SER A 305 -1.64 9.03 7.96
N GLN A 306 -1.45 7.96 7.17
CA GLN A 306 -2.47 6.96 6.84
C GLN A 306 -2.04 5.55 7.30
N CYS A 307 -0.89 5.41 7.96
CA CYS A 307 -0.49 4.17 8.60
C CYS A 307 -1.26 3.98 9.90
N PRO A 308 -1.95 2.84 10.14
CA PRO A 308 -2.69 2.65 11.38
C PRO A 308 -1.77 2.61 12.60
N ALA A 309 -0.66 1.86 12.52
CA ALA A 309 0.34 1.77 13.57
C ALA A 309 0.92 3.15 13.97
N TRP A 310 1.25 4.00 13.00
CA TRP A 310 1.76 5.35 13.30
C TRP A 310 0.77 6.18 14.12
N ASN A 311 -0.50 6.17 13.70
CA ASN A 311 -1.56 6.97 14.34
C ASN A 311 -1.91 6.45 15.75
N THR A 312 -1.71 5.16 16.03
CA THR A 312 -1.90 4.59 17.38
C THR A 312 -0.63 4.53 18.24
N GLY A 313 0.41 5.27 17.88
CA GLY A 313 1.62 5.44 18.71
C GLY A 313 2.75 4.43 18.49
N LYS A 314 2.50 3.32 17.78
CA LYS A 314 3.51 2.28 17.48
C LYS A 314 4.66 2.83 16.61
N PRO A 315 5.90 2.31 16.72
CA PRO A 315 7.07 2.96 16.11
C PRO A 315 7.05 3.00 14.57
N LEU A 316 6.29 2.13 13.90
CA LEU A 316 6.21 2.08 12.44
C LEU A 316 5.64 3.36 11.80
N SER A 317 6.53 4.12 11.14
CA SER A 317 6.18 5.00 10.02
C SER A 317 6.72 4.41 8.72
N PRO A 318 5.86 4.08 7.74
CA PRO A 318 6.30 3.67 6.41
C PRO A 318 7.15 4.73 5.70
N LYS A 319 7.04 6.01 6.07
CA LYS A 319 7.92 7.07 5.57
C LYS A 319 9.33 6.97 6.17
N LEU A 320 9.43 6.73 7.48
CA LEU A 320 10.73 6.65 8.16
C LEU A 320 11.48 5.39 7.69
N VAL A 321 10.84 4.21 7.66
CA VAL A 321 11.43 2.96 7.10
C VAL A 321 12.10 3.19 5.74
N ILE A 322 11.40 3.80 4.77
CA ILE A 322 11.97 4.08 3.45
C ILE A 322 13.08 5.14 3.49
N MET A 323 13.02 6.11 4.41
CA MET A 323 14.09 7.10 4.60
C MET A 323 15.32 6.49 5.29
N ASP A 324 15.15 5.55 6.22
CA ASP A 324 16.25 4.92 6.96
C ASP A 324 16.96 3.87 6.09
N LEU A 325 16.21 3.09 5.30
CA LEU A 325 16.74 2.25 4.21
C LEU A 325 17.52 3.09 3.19
N ARG A 326 16.97 4.24 2.74
CA ARG A 326 17.64 5.17 1.82
C ARG A 326 18.92 5.74 2.42
N ASP A 327 18.88 6.19 3.68
CA ASP A 327 20.01 6.90 4.31
C ASP A 327 21.13 5.90 4.68
N HIS A 328 20.80 4.63 5.00
CA HIS A 328 21.78 3.52 5.10
C HIS A 328 22.34 3.09 3.73
N TRP A 329 21.51 2.91 2.69
CA TRP A 329 21.95 2.63 1.31
C TRP A 329 22.94 3.69 0.80
N MET A 330 22.64 4.97 1.04
CA MET A 330 23.51 6.09 0.67
C MET A 330 24.82 6.14 1.48
N ALA A 331 24.85 5.60 2.70
CA ALA A 331 26.08 5.42 3.48
C ALA A 331 26.90 4.21 3.00
N LYS A 332 26.24 3.12 2.60
CA LYS A 332 26.89 1.95 1.97
C LYS A 332 27.41 2.22 0.55
N ALA A 333 26.87 3.22 -0.14
CA ALA A 333 27.13 3.50 -1.56
C ALA A 333 28.62 3.50 -2.00
N PRO A 334 29.59 4.10 -1.27
CA PRO A 334 30.99 4.06 -1.68
C PRO A 334 31.60 2.65 -1.67
N TYR A 335 31.07 1.75 -0.83
CA TYR A 335 31.52 0.36 -0.72
C TYR A 335 30.88 -0.49 -1.82
N ILE A 336 29.56 -0.35 -2.04
CA ILE A 336 28.82 -1.00 -3.13
C ILE A 336 29.40 -0.67 -4.52
N LEU A 337 29.90 0.57 -4.70
CA LEU A 337 30.51 1.02 -5.95
C LEU A 337 32.01 0.73 -6.09
N GLY A 338 32.65 0.13 -5.08
CA GLY A 338 34.11 -0.11 -5.06
C GLY A 338 34.96 1.17 -4.95
N GLU A 339 34.38 2.30 -4.53
CA GLU A 339 35.09 3.55 -4.24
C GLU A 339 35.86 3.47 -2.90
N LYS A 340 35.49 2.53 -2.03
CA LYS A 340 36.16 2.18 -0.75
C LYS A 340 36.09 0.66 -0.53
N GLN A 341 37.12 0.09 0.09
CA GLN A 341 37.07 -1.29 0.62
C GLN A 341 36.09 -1.39 1.80
N SER A 342 35.42 -2.54 1.97
CA SER A 342 34.42 -2.71 3.01
C SER A 342 35.06 -2.67 4.42
N PRO A 343 34.43 -2.04 5.43
CA PRO A 343 34.91 -2.14 6.80
C PRO A 343 34.86 -3.58 7.33
N LEU A 344 33.93 -4.38 6.80
CA LEU A 344 33.74 -5.80 7.14
C LEU A 344 34.88 -6.71 6.62
N GLU A 345 35.72 -6.22 5.70
CA GLU A 345 36.83 -6.99 5.12
C GLU A 345 38.17 -6.74 5.83
N ASN A 346 38.24 -5.83 6.81
CA ASN A 346 39.50 -5.34 7.40
C ASN A 346 39.54 -5.32 8.94
N THR A 347 38.68 -6.10 9.60
CA THR A 347 38.77 -6.40 11.04
C THR A 347 38.50 -7.89 11.30
N PRO A 348 39.24 -8.59 12.17
CA PRO A 348 38.89 -9.94 12.62
C PRO A 348 37.58 -9.96 13.41
N GLU A 349 37.30 -8.87 14.12
CA GLU A 349 36.05 -8.60 14.84
C GLU A 349 35.05 -7.95 13.88
N GLY A 350 34.54 -8.76 12.93
CA GLY A 350 33.62 -8.36 11.86
C GLY A 350 32.20 -7.96 12.33
N GLY A 351 32.08 -7.23 13.43
CA GLY A 351 30.83 -6.75 13.99
C GLY A 351 31.06 -5.62 14.99
N LEU A 352 30.61 -4.41 14.65
CA LEU A 352 30.62 -3.22 15.53
C LEU A 352 29.67 -3.35 16.75
N GLY A 353 29.25 -4.57 17.07
CA GLY A 353 28.37 -4.88 18.19
C GLY A 353 29.11 -5.03 19.52
N GLU A 354 30.40 -5.36 19.57
CA GLU A 354 31.08 -5.59 20.86
C GLU A 354 31.43 -4.30 21.63
N GLU A 355 31.71 -3.18 20.96
CA GLU A 355 31.79 -1.86 21.64
C GLU A 355 30.41 -1.29 22.03
N LEU A 356 29.32 -1.79 21.45
CA LEU A 356 27.94 -1.38 21.77
C LEU A 356 27.24 -2.30 22.79
N ARG A 357 27.64 -3.59 22.88
CA ARG A 357 27.16 -4.58 23.86
C ARG A 357 27.75 -4.34 25.24
N GLY A 358 27.38 -3.22 25.86
CA GLY A 358 27.53 -3.07 27.30
C GLY A 358 26.71 -4.12 28.04
N GLU A 359 27.36 -5.14 28.63
CA GLU A 359 26.70 -6.30 29.27
C GLU A 359 25.78 -5.93 30.43
N LYS A 360 24.51 -5.61 30.15
CA LYS A 360 23.40 -5.65 31.11
C LYS A 360 22.10 -6.09 30.45
N HIS A 361 21.79 -7.38 30.57
CA HIS A 361 20.43 -7.87 30.30
C HIS A 361 19.47 -7.34 31.38
N ALA A 362 18.45 -6.60 30.95
CA ALA A 362 17.26 -6.28 31.73
C ALA A 362 16.05 -6.43 30.79
N GLU A 363 15.10 -7.30 31.15
CA GLU A 363 13.98 -7.70 30.29
C GLU A 363 12.83 -6.66 30.32
N GLU A 364 13.09 -5.42 29.88
CA GLU A 364 12.07 -4.38 29.75
C GLU A 364 12.00 -3.82 28.32
N HIS A 365 11.27 -4.52 27.46
CA HIS A 365 10.90 -4.04 26.11
C HIS A 365 9.91 -2.86 26.20
N HIS A 366 10.41 -1.64 26.42
CA HIS A 366 9.62 -0.41 26.50
C HIS A 366 10.07 0.63 25.45
N VAL A 367 9.36 0.68 24.33
CA VAL A 367 9.58 1.67 23.26
C VAL A 367 9.05 3.06 23.70
N PRO A 368 9.88 4.13 23.67
CA PRO A 368 9.43 5.48 24.02
C PRO A 368 8.35 6.04 23.09
N GLU A 369 7.43 6.86 23.61
CA GLU A 369 6.32 7.47 22.84
C GLU A 369 6.78 8.34 21.65
N SER A 370 8.01 8.87 21.69
CA SER A 370 8.63 9.56 20.55
C SER A 370 8.83 8.65 19.32
N GLY A 371 8.79 7.34 19.52
CA GLY A 371 9.40 6.35 18.63
C GLY A 371 10.93 6.48 18.62
N PHE A 372 11.57 5.59 17.87
CA PHE A 372 13.00 5.67 17.61
C PHE A 372 13.35 6.97 16.87
N GLY A 373 14.39 7.66 17.34
CA GLY A 373 15.02 8.73 16.57
C GLY A 373 15.82 8.13 15.42
N ARG A 374 15.68 8.67 14.21
CA ARG A 374 16.52 8.25 13.07
C ARG A 374 17.98 8.53 13.40
N ILE A 375 18.81 7.50 13.45
CA ILE A 375 20.27 7.65 13.63
C ILE A 375 20.82 8.26 12.34
N MET A 376 21.21 9.53 12.43
CA MET A 376 21.63 10.34 11.29
C MET A 376 23.14 10.22 11.08
N GLY A 377 23.57 9.68 9.94
CA GLY A 377 24.99 9.59 9.60
C GLY A 377 25.25 9.31 8.13
N SER A 378 26.51 9.47 7.72
CA SER A 378 27.04 9.07 6.41
C SER A 378 28.49 8.56 6.51
N GLY A 379 28.89 8.13 7.71
CA GLY A 379 30.20 7.54 8.01
C GLY A 379 30.17 6.01 8.01
N PRO A 380 31.31 5.34 8.25
CA PRO A 380 31.40 3.89 8.28
C PRO A 380 30.42 3.26 9.28
N GLU A 381 30.23 3.88 10.45
CA GLU A 381 29.27 3.50 11.49
C GLU A 381 27.84 3.33 10.96
N GLN A 382 27.39 4.18 10.02
CA GLN A 382 26.05 4.06 9.43
C GLN A 382 25.98 2.93 8.38
N ALA A 383 27.12 2.57 7.78
CA ALA A 383 27.22 1.53 6.76
C ALA A 383 27.37 0.12 7.35
N THR A 384 27.92 -0.04 8.56
CA THR A 384 28.14 -1.34 9.21
C THR A 384 26.98 -1.85 10.06
N ARG A 385 25.92 -1.06 10.25
CA ARG A 385 24.71 -1.46 11.00
C ARG A 385 24.01 -2.67 10.36
N PRO A 386 23.49 -3.63 11.14
CA PRO A 386 22.63 -4.69 10.61
C PRO A 386 21.30 -4.08 10.11
N LEU A 387 20.70 -4.66 9.07
CA LEU A 387 19.50 -4.11 8.43
C LEU A 387 18.30 -4.13 9.38
N VAL A 388 18.10 -5.24 10.08
CA VAL A 388 17.13 -5.40 11.15
C VAL A 388 17.90 -5.67 12.45
N GLY A 389 17.42 -5.11 13.56
CA GLY A 389 18.01 -5.32 14.88
C GLY A 389 17.63 -4.22 15.87
N THR A 390 17.74 -4.49 17.16
CA THR A 390 17.35 -3.55 18.22
C THR A 390 18.24 -2.31 18.26
N ALA A 391 17.86 -1.31 19.07
CA ALA A 391 18.67 -0.11 19.31
C ALA A 391 20.08 -0.44 19.85
N GLU A 392 20.20 -1.46 20.71
CA GLU A 392 21.46 -1.92 21.33
C GLU A 392 22.34 -2.67 20.33
N GLN A 393 21.73 -3.40 19.40
CA GLN A 393 22.41 -3.98 18.22
C GLN A 393 22.75 -2.92 17.15
N GLY A 394 22.23 -1.69 17.30
CA GLY A 394 22.37 -0.61 16.33
C GLY A 394 21.62 -0.84 15.01
N GLY A 395 20.58 -1.68 14.97
CA GLY A 395 19.90 -2.05 13.71
C GLY A 395 19.27 -0.87 12.97
N VAL A 396 19.25 -0.93 11.63
CA VAL A 396 18.69 0.15 10.76
C VAL A 396 17.18 0.24 10.92
N ILE A 397 16.50 -0.90 10.94
CA ILE A 397 15.07 -1.06 11.21
C ILE A 397 14.91 -1.90 12.48
N ASP A 398 14.28 -1.33 13.49
CA ASP A 398 14.00 -2.04 14.74
C ASP A 398 12.92 -3.13 14.55
N PRO A 399 13.00 -4.30 15.22
CA PRO A 399 11.97 -5.35 15.14
C PRO A 399 10.55 -4.84 15.41
N ASP A 400 10.31 -3.95 16.38
CA ASP A 400 8.96 -3.43 16.65
C ASP A 400 8.43 -2.55 15.51
N VAL A 401 9.30 -1.90 14.74
CA VAL A 401 8.93 -1.21 13.48
C VAL A 401 8.48 -2.24 12.44
N LEU A 402 9.20 -3.35 12.31
CA LEU A 402 8.91 -4.42 11.35
C LEU A 402 7.61 -5.16 11.70
N TRP A 403 7.44 -5.55 12.96
CA TRP A 403 6.31 -6.36 13.43
C TRP A 403 5.03 -5.55 13.62
N SER A 404 5.10 -4.24 13.86
CA SER A 404 3.95 -3.31 13.83
C SER A 404 3.20 -3.24 12.48
N CYS A 405 3.72 -3.82 11.39
CA CYS A 405 3.07 -3.75 10.08
C CYS A 405 1.88 -4.72 9.94
N VAL A 406 0.71 -4.16 9.66
CA VAL A 406 -0.56 -4.90 9.44
C VAL A 406 -0.87 -5.21 7.96
N THR A 407 0.12 -5.15 7.07
CA THR A 407 0.04 -5.37 5.59
C THR A 407 -1.14 -4.69 4.85
N CYS A 408 -1.80 -3.70 5.44
CA CYS A 408 -3.11 -3.18 5.00
C CYS A 408 -3.10 -2.26 3.76
N GLY A 409 -1.95 -2.10 3.09
CA GLY A 409 -1.79 -1.36 1.83
C GLY A 409 -1.95 0.17 1.90
N ALA A 410 -2.29 0.75 3.05
CA ALA A 410 -2.59 2.19 3.17
C ALA A 410 -1.43 3.10 2.73
N CYS A 411 -0.19 2.70 3.04
CA CYS A 411 1.03 3.41 2.64
C CYS A 411 1.27 3.44 1.12
N VAL A 412 0.92 2.36 0.41
CA VAL A 412 1.12 2.23 -1.05
C VAL A 412 0.03 2.98 -1.82
N GLU A 413 -1.25 2.81 -1.44
CA GLU A 413 -2.39 3.52 -2.05
C GLU A 413 -2.25 5.05 -1.90
N GLN A 414 -1.69 5.52 -0.77
CA GLN A 414 -1.47 6.94 -0.50
C GLN A 414 -0.08 7.45 -0.96
N CYS A 415 0.73 6.59 -1.60
CA CYS A 415 2.02 6.99 -2.17
C CYS A 415 1.81 7.61 -3.57
N PRO A 416 2.18 8.89 -3.79
CA PRO A 416 2.03 9.54 -5.09
C PRO A 416 3.12 9.17 -6.11
N VAL A 417 4.06 8.30 -5.73
CA VAL A 417 5.25 7.90 -6.51
C VAL A 417 5.49 6.38 -6.49
N ASP A 418 4.43 5.61 -6.19
CA ASP A 418 4.34 4.15 -6.26
C ASP A 418 5.48 3.36 -5.60
N ILE A 419 5.86 3.77 -4.39
CA ILE A 419 6.78 3.02 -3.52
C ILE A 419 6.08 1.79 -2.92
N GLU A 420 6.69 0.62 -3.09
CA GLU A 420 6.17 -0.71 -2.78
C GLU A 420 6.41 -1.08 -1.29
N HIS A 421 6.06 -0.15 -0.39
CA HIS A 421 6.33 -0.18 1.07
C HIS A 421 6.00 -1.49 1.79
N VAL A 422 5.00 -2.24 1.34
CA VAL A 422 4.58 -3.50 2.00
C VAL A 422 5.52 -4.63 1.62
N ASP A 423 5.94 -4.71 0.36
CA ASP A 423 6.83 -5.75 -0.13
C ASP A 423 8.18 -5.66 0.58
N HIS A 424 8.78 -4.46 0.68
CA HIS A 424 10.03 -4.22 1.43
C HIS A 424 9.99 -4.68 2.89
N ILE A 425 8.84 -4.52 3.57
CA ILE A 425 8.67 -4.96 4.96
C ILE A 425 8.50 -6.48 5.06
N VAL A 426 7.73 -7.10 4.17
CA VAL A 426 7.52 -8.56 4.21
C VAL A 426 8.78 -9.31 3.77
N ASP A 427 9.58 -8.74 2.87
CA ASP A 427 10.87 -9.30 2.46
C ASP A 427 11.94 -9.26 3.57
N MET A 428 11.95 -8.24 4.43
CA MET A 428 12.76 -8.24 5.66
C MET A 428 12.25 -9.25 6.69
N ARG A 429 10.92 -9.40 6.84
CA ARG A 429 10.33 -10.46 7.68
C ARG A 429 10.66 -11.87 7.20
N ARG A 430 10.70 -12.08 5.88
CA ARG A 430 11.08 -13.36 5.27
C ARG A 430 12.48 -13.78 5.69
N TYR A 431 13.44 -12.86 5.64
CA TYR A 431 14.81 -13.12 6.09
C TYR A 431 14.87 -13.43 7.60
N GLN A 432 14.25 -12.57 8.42
CA GLN A 432 14.18 -12.76 9.87
C GLN A 432 13.59 -14.13 10.25
N VAL A 433 12.48 -14.54 9.63
CA VAL A 433 11.82 -15.83 9.96
C VAL A 433 12.58 -17.05 9.43
N MET A 434 13.15 -17.00 8.23
CA MET A 434 13.69 -18.20 7.56
C MET A 434 15.20 -18.34 7.61
N MET A 435 15.95 -17.25 7.79
CA MET A 435 17.41 -17.26 7.93
C MET A 435 17.82 -17.16 9.40
N GLU A 436 17.34 -16.13 10.11
CA GLU A 436 17.72 -15.86 11.51
C GLU A 436 16.87 -16.63 12.54
N SER A 437 15.70 -17.13 12.14
CA SER A 437 14.67 -17.67 13.05
C SER A 437 14.19 -16.67 14.12
N GLU A 438 14.30 -15.36 13.85
CA GLU A 438 13.94 -14.27 14.75
C GLU A 438 12.52 -13.76 14.46
N PHE A 439 11.59 -13.96 15.39
CA PHE A 439 10.20 -13.49 15.29
C PHE A 439 9.49 -13.47 16.65
N PRO A 440 8.40 -12.68 16.81
CA PRO A 440 7.58 -12.66 18.02
C PRO A 440 7.12 -14.05 18.46
N SER A 441 7.35 -14.35 19.74
CA SER A 441 7.23 -15.69 20.32
C SER A 441 5.88 -16.36 20.06
N GLU A 442 4.81 -15.57 20.04
CA GLU A 442 3.42 -15.98 19.86
C GLU A 442 3.18 -16.63 18.49
N LEU A 443 3.94 -16.22 17.46
CA LEU A 443 3.88 -16.82 16.13
C LEU A 443 4.37 -18.28 16.11
N SER A 444 5.12 -18.74 17.11
CA SER A 444 5.50 -20.15 17.27
C SER A 444 4.27 -21.06 17.39
N VAL A 445 3.22 -20.58 18.06
CA VAL A 445 1.94 -21.32 18.19
C VAL A 445 1.20 -21.33 16.86
N LEU A 446 1.17 -20.19 16.15
CA LEU A 446 0.60 -20.08 14.81
C LEU A 446 1.26 -21.07 13.83
N PHE A 447 2.59 -21.07 13.73
CA PHE A 447 3.33 -21.94 12.81
C PHE A 447 3.12 -23.41 13.14
N LYS A 448 3.26 -23.79 14.42
CA LYS A 448 3.03 -25.16 14.87
C LYS A 448 1.60 -25.65 14.59
N ASN A 449 0.59 -24.81 14.81
CA ASN A 449 -0.80 -25.15 14.50
C ASN A 449 -1.03 -25.32 12.99
N LEU A 450 -0.50 -24.40 12.17
CA LEU A 450 -0.58 -24.48 10.72
C LEU A 450 0.11 -25.74 10.16
N GLU A 451 1.31 -26.06 10.63
CA GLU A 451 2.07 -27.26 10.25
C GLU A 451 1.37 -28.56 10.68
N ASN A 452 0.99 -28.68 11.96
CA ASN A 452 0.53 -29.95 12.54
C ASN A 452 -0.98 -30.20 12.39
N LYS A 453 -1.77 -29.17 12.02
CA LYS A 453 -3.24 -29.23 11.94
C LYS A 453 -3.81 -28.59 10.67
N GLY A 454 -2.98 -28.01 9.80
CA GLY A 454 -3.45 -27.31 8.60
C GLY A 454 -4.32 -26.09 8.89
N ASN A 455 -4.38 -25.58 10.12
CA ASN A 455 -5.21 -24.43 10.52
C ASN A 455 -4.63 -23.71 11.75
N PRO A 456 -4.76 -22.37 11.85
CA PRO A 456 -4.09 -21.61 12.90
C PRO A 456 -4.73 -21.75 14.29
N TRP A 457 -5.98 -22.23 14.38
CA TRP A 457 -6.69 -22.50 15.65
C TRP A 457 -6.29 -23.84 16.30
N GLY A 458 -5.48 -24.68 15.63
CA GLY A 458 -5.01 -25.97 16.16
C GLY A 458 -6.10 -27.05 16.30
N GLN A 459 -7.31 -26.82 15.77
CA GLN A 459 -8.43 -27.76 15.82
C GLN A 459 -8.21 -28.96 14.89
N ASN A 460 -8.99 -30.04 15.02
CA ASN A 460 -8.84 -31.20 14.14
C ASN A 460 -9.67 -31.03 12.86
N ALA A 461 -9.23 -31.65 11.76
CA ALA A 461 -9.95 -31.58 10.48
C ALA A 461 -11.38 -32.15 10.56
N SER A 462 -11.60 -33.15 11.43
CA SER A 462 -12.93 -33.69 11.78
C SER A 462 -13.91 -32.64 12.28
N ASP A 463 -13.40 -31.58 12.89
CA ASP A 463 -14.20 -30.58 13.60
C ASP A 463 -14.67 -29.48 12.62
N ARG A 464 -14.22 -29.52 11.35
CA ARG A 464 -14.51 -28.51 10.32
C ARG A 464 -15.93 -28.58 9.77
N THR A 465 -16.55 -29.76 9.76
CA THR A 465 -17.91 -29.97 9.24
C THR A 465 -18.99 -29.71 10.29
N ALA A 466 -18.65 -29.55 11.57
CA ALA A 466 -19.61 -29.43 12.68
C ALA A 466 -20.64 -28.27 12.51
N TRP A 467 -20.32 -27.21 11.76
CA TRP A 467 -21.29 -26.14 11.49
C TRP A 467 -22.44 -26.56 10.55
N ILE A 468 -22.26 -27.65 9.79
CA ILE A 468 -23.27 -28.23 8.89
C ILE A 468 -24.34 -28.96 9.72
N ASP A 469 -23.97 -29.56 10.85
CA ASP A 469 -24.94 -30.11 11.81
C ASP A 469 -25.85 -29.01 12.37
N GLU A 470 -25.32 -27.80 12.54
CA GLU A 470 -26.03 -26.63 13.08
C GLU A 470 -26.89 -25.82 12.06
N VAL A 471 -27.17 -26.35 10.86
CA VAL A 471 -28.19 -25.83 9.93
C VAL A 471 -29.30 -26.85 9.69
N ASP A 472 -30.49 -26.41 9.27
CA ASP A 472 -31.64 -27.30 9.02
C ASP A 472 -31.74 -27.83 7.57
N PHE A 473 -30.76 -27.50 6.73
CA PHE A 473 -30.72 -27.83 5.30
C PHE A 473 -29.43 -28.56 4.90
N ASP A 474 -29.42 -29.12 3.70
CA ASP A 474 -28.31 -29.93 3.21
C ASP A 474 -27.14 -29.12 2.62
N VAL A 475 -25.90 -29.54 2.92
CA VAL A 475 -24.65 -28.91 2.43
C VAL A 475 -23.74 -30.02 1.90
N PRO A 476 -23.65 -30.22 0.57
CA PRO A 476 -22.87 -31.32 -0.03
C PRO A 476 -21.37 -31.21 0.27
N VAL A 477 -20.79 -32.28 0.82
CA VAL A 477 -19.36 -32.38 1.12
C VAL A 477 -18.62 -33.22 0.06
N TYR A 478 -17.55 -32.67 -0.51
CA TYR A 478 -16.70 -33.39 -1.47
C TYR A 478 -15.87 -34.49 -0.77
N GLY A 479 -15.87 -35.69 -1.35
CA GLY A 479 -15.23 -36.89 -0.78
C GLY A 479 -16.01 -37.56 0.36
N GLU A 480 -17.21 -37.07 0.69
CA GLU A 480 -18.11 -37.66 1.69
C GLU A 480 -19.54 -37.86 1.12
N ASP A 481 -20.13 -36.85 0.47
CA ASP A 481 -21.40 -36.95 -0.27
C ASP A 481 -21.23 -37.04 -1.80
N VAL A 482 -20.19 -36.41 -2.35
CA VAL A 482 -19.99 -36.24 -3.81
C VAL A 482 -18.53 -36.39 -4.24
N GLU A 483 -18.33 -37.06 -5.38
CA GLU A 483 -17.00 -37.41 -5.93
C GLU A 483 -16.54 -36.50 -7.09
N SER A 484 -17.38 -35.59 -7.58
CA SER A 484 -17.00 -34.62 -8.62
C SER A 484 -17.75 -33.28 -8.50
N PHE A 485 -17.27 -32.28 -9.24
CA PHE A 485 -17.91 -30.96 -9.37
C PHE A 485 -19.11 -30.95 -10.36
N ASP A 486 -19.50 -32.09 -10.94
CA ASP A 486 -20.54 -32.14 -11.97
C ASP A 486 -21.91 -31.67 -11.45
N GLY A 487 -22.48 -30.67 -12.14
CA GLY A 487 -23.78 -30.09 -11.78
C GLY A 487 -23.73 -29.09 -10.61
N TYR A 488 -22.54 -28.65 -10.20
CA TYR A 488 -22.32 -27.55 -9.26
C TYR A 488 -21.86 -26.28 -9.98
N GLU A 489 -22.18 -25.11 -9.41
CA GLU A 489 -21.80 -23.79 -9.93
C GLU A 489 -20.58 -23.19 -9.21
N TYR A 490 -20.42 -23.48 -7.90
CA TYR A 490 -19.37 -22.93 -7.05
C TYR A 490 -18.87 -23.93 -6.01
N LEU A 491 -17.56 -23.93 -5.74
CA LEU A 491 -17.03 -24.37 -4.45
C LEU A 491 -17.27 -23.25 -3.44
N PHE A 492 -17.90 -23.53 -2.30
CA PHE A 492 -17.87 -22.65 -1.15
C PHE A 492 -16.66 -23.01 -0.28
N TRP A 493 -15.60 -22.21 -0.37
CA TRP A 493 -14.42 -22.32 0.49
C TRP A 493 -14.73 -21.64 1.83
N VAL A 494 -14.81 -22.44 2.88
CA VAL A 494 -15.24 -22.00 4.22
C VAL A 494 -14.12 -21.23 4.91
N GLY A 495 -12.89 -21.71 4.77
CA GLY A 495 -11.69 -21.22 5.44
C GLY A 495 -11.68 -21.52 6.95
N CYS A 496 -10.51 -21.43 7.57
CA CYS A 496 -10.33 -21.82 8.97
C CYS A 496 -11.23 -21.02 9.93
N ALA A 497 -11.39 -19.71 9.71
CA ALA A 497 -12.24 -18.88 10.55
C ALA A 497 -13.71 -19.30 10.46
N GLY A 498 -14.23 -19.46 9.23
CA GLY A 498 -15.62 -19.84 8.99
C GLY A 498 -16.01 -21.23 9.51
N ALA A 499 -15.01 -22.08 9.78
CA ALA A 499 -15.19 -23.40 10.36
C ALA A 499 -15.03 -23.44 11.89
N TYR A 500 -14.06 -22.71 12.45
CA TYR A 500 -13.63 -22.90 13.84
C TYR A 500 -13.97 -21.73 14.79
N ASP A 501 -14.14 -20.49 14.31
CA ASP A 501 -14.52 -19.35 15.15
C ASP A 501 -16.05 -19.18 15.21
N ASP A 502 -16.64 -19.19 16.40
CA ASP A 502 -18.10 -19.20 16.57
C ASP A 502 -18.80 -17.93 16.07
N LYS A 503 -18.10 -16.79 16.01
CA LYS A 503 -18.63 -15.56 15.40
C LYS A 503 -18.64 -15.70 13.87
N ALA A 504 -17.61 -16.28 13.27
CA ALA A 504 -17.47 -16.50 11.83
C ALA A 504 -18.30 -17.67 11.31
N LYS A 505 -18.53 -18.74 12.09
CA LYS A 505 -19.50 -19.81 11.77
C LYS A 505 -20.89 -19.24 11.46
N LYS A 506 -21.34 -18.22 12.21
CA LYS A 506 -22.61 -17.51 11.94
C LYS A 506 -22.62 -16.81 10.58
N THR A 507 -21.47 -16.34 10.09
CA THR A 507 -21.33 -15.84 8.71
C THR A 507 -21.39 -16.99 7.71
N THR A 508 -20.68 -18.10 7.95
CA THR A 508 -20.70 -19.30 7.09
C THR A 508 -22.12 -19.83 6.89
N LYS A 509 -22.85 -20.04 8.00
CA LYS A 509 -24.24 -20.52 7.97
C LYS A 509 -25.17 -19.55 7.24
N ALA A 510 -25.04 -18.25 7.48
CA ALA A 510 -25.84 -17.26 6.77
C ALA A 510 -25.57 -17.22 5.26
N VAL A 511 -24.30 -17.36 4.83
CA VAL A 511 -23.96 -17.45 3.40
C VAL A 511 -24.48 -18.76 2.78
N ALA A 512 -24.31 -19.90 3.46
CA ALA A 512 -24.84 -21.19 3.02
C ALA A 512 -26.37 -21.15 2.85
N GLU A 513 -27.08 -20.56 3.81
CA GLU A 513 -28.54 -20.41 3.76
C GLU A 513 -28.98 -19.50 2.60
N LEU A 514 -28.33 -18.35 2.42
CA LEU A 514 -28.60 -17.45 1.29
C LEU A 514 -28.32 -18.10 -0.08
N LEU A 515 -27.26 -18.91 -0.20
CA LEU A 515 -26.98 -19.65 -1.44
C LEU A 515 -28.07 -20.70 -1.71
N SER A 516 -28.51 -21.41 -0.67
CA SER A 516 -29.61 -22.39 -0.74
C SER A 516 -30.94 -21.73 -1.12
N ILE A 517 -31.29 -20.59 -0.52
CA ILE A 517 -32.48 -19.79 -0.85
C ILE A 517 -32.45 -19.34 -2.32
N ALA A 518 -31.29 -18.87 -2.80
CA ALA A 518 -31.09 -18.44 -4.18
C ALA A 518 -31.05 -19.59 -5.21
N GLY A 519 -31.23 -20.83 -4.76
CA GLY A 519 -31.16 -22.04 -5.58
C GLY A 519 -29.79 -22.25 -6.26
N VAL A 520 -28.72 -21.67 -5.72
CA VAL A 520 -27.36 -21.82 -6.24
C VAL A 520 -26.85 -23.21 -5.88
N LYS A 521 -26.33 -23.96 -6.85
CA LYS A 521 -25.73 -25.28 -6.56
C LYS A 521 -24.26 -25.10 -6.15
N TYR A 522 -23.95 -25.40 -4.88
CA TYR A 522 -22.60 -25.35 -4.32
C TYR A 522 -22.28 -26.60 -3.51
N LEU A 523 -20.99 -26.85 -3.29
CA LEU A 523 -20.45 -27.87 -2.39
C LEU A 523 -19.34 -27.28 -1.51
N VAL A 524 -18.88 -28.02 -0.50
CA VAL A 524 -17.74 -27.65 0.37
C VAL A 524 -16.68 -28.76 0.38
N LEU A 525 -15.42 -28.41 0.67
CA LEU A 525 -14.30 -29.36 0.75
C LEU A 525 -14.22 -30.16 2.08
N GLY A 526 -15.12 -29.88 3.04
CA GLY A 526 -15.24 -30.62 4.30
C GLY A 526 -13.92 -30.82 5.05
N THR A 527 -13.62 -32.08 5.37
CA THR A 527 -12.40 -32.48 6.09
C THR A 527 -11.11 -32.30 5.26
N GLY A 528 -11.19 -32.16 3.93
CA GLY A 528 -10.04 -31.94 3.04
C GLY A 528 -9.54 -30.49 2.95
N GLU A 529 -10.30 -29.50 3.45
CA GLU A 529 -9.93 -28.09 3.30
C GLU A 529 -8.86 -27.65 4.31
N THR A 530 -7.72 -27.12 3.85
CA THR A 530 -6.63 -26.63 4.71
C THR A 530 -6.71 -25.11 4.95
N CYS A 531 -5.62 -24.49 5.41
CA CYS A 531 -5.46 -23.04 5.49
C CYS A 531 -4.93 -22.48 4.17
N ASN A 532 -5.32 -21.25 3.83
CA ASN A 532 -4.82 -20.55 2.64
C ASN A 532 -3.35 -20.07 2.74
N GLY A 533 -2.67 -20.32 3.86
CA GLY A 533 -1.30 -19.89 4.13
C GLY A 533 -1.09 -18.37 4.34
N ASP A 534 -2.12 -17.51 4.22
CA ASP A 534 -1.97 -16.05 4.27
C ASP A 534 -1.23 -15.56 5.52
N SER A 535 -1.60 -16.07 6.70
CA SER A 535 -0.96 -15.65 7.96
C SER A 535 0.53 -16.01 8.01
N ALA A 536 0.92 -17.22 7.58
CA ALA A 536 2.32 -17.62 7.45
C ALA A 536 3.08 -16.70 6.48
N ARG A 537 2.49 -16.42 5.31
CA ARG A 537 3.09 -15.56 4.29
C ARG A 537 3.25 -14.11 4.75
N ARG A 538 2.31 -13.55 5.54
CA ARG A 538 2.43 -12.17 6.06
C ARG A 538 3.37 -12.03 7.24
N SER A 539 3.57 -13.10 8.03
CA SER A 539 4.66 -13.13 9.02
C SER A 539 6.03 -13.36 8.40
N GLY A 540 6.11 -13.89 7.17
CA GLY A 540 7.38 -14.13 6.46
C GLY A 540 7.79 -15.61 6.38
N ASN A 541 7.01 -16.55 6.91
CA ASN A 541 7.27 -17.98 6.74
C ASN A 541 6.79 -18.42 5.35
N GLU A 542 7.63 -18.21 4.33
CA GLU A 542 7.31 -18.52 2.94
C GLU A 542 7.26 -20.03 2.71
N PHE A 543 8.17 -20.83 3.28
CA PHE A 543 8.15 -22.30 3.18
C PHE A 543 6.80 -22.90 3.63
N LEU A 544 6.30 -22.50 4.81
CA LEU A 544 5.00 -22.96 5.31
C LEU A 544 3.82 -22.46 4.46
N PHE A 545 3.93 -21.27 3.86
CA PHE A 545 2.96 -20.83 2.86
C PHE A 545 3.00 -21.74 1.61
N GLN A 546 4.17 -22.04 1.06
CA GLN A 546 4.31 -22.88 -0.14
C GLN A 546 3.72 -24.27 0.08
N GLN A 547 4.07 -24.92 1.19
CA GLN A 547 3.54 -26.25 1.56
C GLN A 547 2.00 -26.25 1.65
N LEU A 548 1.40 -25.30 2.38
CA LEU A 548 -0.05 -25.19 2.53
C LEU A 548 -0.75 -24.84 1.22
N ALA A 549 -0.15 -23.96 0.42
CA ALA A 549 -0.70 -23.51 -0.84
C ALA A 549 -0.65 -24.59 -1.91
N GLN A 550 0.46 -25.34 -2.02
CA GLN A 550 0.61 -26.46 -2.94
C GLN A 550 -0.40 -27.58 -2.63
N GLN A 551 -0.50 -28.01 -1.36
CA GLN A 551 -1.50 -29.01 -0.95
C GLN A 551 -2.94 -28.55 -1.25
N ALA A 552 -3.24 -27.26 -1.06
CA ALA A 552 -4.54 -26.70 -1.38
C ALA A 552 -4.79 -26.61 -2.91
N VAL A 553 -3.79 -26.30 -3.72
CA VAL A 553 -3.89 -26.33 -5.20
C VAL A 553 -4.13 -27.74 -5.70
N GLU A 554 -3.40 -28.74 -5.20
CA GLU A 554 -3.62 -30.16 -5.55
C GLU A 554 -5.05 -30.62 -5.22
N THR A 555 -5.56 -30.24 -4.04
CA THR A 555 -6.94 -30.56 -3.62
C THR A 555 -7.97 -29.87 -4.51
N LEU A 556 -7.73 -28.61 -4.90
CA LEU A 556 -8.62 -27.83 -5.76
C LEU A 556 -8.60 -28.30 -7.22
N ASP A 557 -7.44 -28.61 -7.78
CA ASP A 557 -7.32 -29.09 -9.16
C ASP A 557 -7.80 -30.54 -9.33
N GLY A 558 -7.77 -31.36 -8.27
CA GLY A 558 -8.46 -32.65 -8.21
C GLY A 558 -10.00 -32.49 -8.22
N LEU A 559 -10.55 -31.60 -7.38
CA LEU A 559 -11.98 -31.26 -7.41
C LEU A 559 -12.42 -30.72 -8.78
N PHE A 560 -11.57 -29.93 -9.43
CA PHE A 560 -11.80 -29.33 -10.74
C PHE A 560 -11.26 -30.17 -11.92
N GLU A 561 -11.00 -31.47 -11.74
CA GLU A 561 -10.64 -32.35 -12.86
C GLU A 561 -11.77 -32.36 -13.91
N GLY A 562 -11.40 -32.22 -15.18
CA GLY A 562 -12.37 -32.08 -16.29
C GLY A 562 -13.12 -30.74 -16.35
N VAL A 563 -12.97 -29.84 -15.37
CA VAL A 563 -13.65 -28.54 -15.34
C VAL A 563 -12.81 -27.47 -16.05
N GLU A 564 -13.44 -26.80 -17.02
CA GLU A 564 -12.88 -25.67 -17.76
C GLU A 564 -12.45 -24.51 -16.84
N THR A 565 -11.32 -23.89 -17.13
CA THR A 565 -10.67 -22.89 -16.24
C THR A 565 -11.58 -21.69 -15.91
N VAL A 566 -12.45 -21.28 -16.84
CA VAL A 566 -13.44 -20.21 -16.64
C VAL A 566 -14.58 -20.61 -15.70
N ASP A 567 -14.82 -21.90 -15.53
CA ASP A 567 -15.89 -22.45 -14.72
C ASP A 567 -15.46 -22.96 -13.34
N ARG A 568 -14.15 -23.02 -13.05
CA ARG A 568 -13.54 -23.25 -11.73
C ARG A 568 -13.82 -22.09 -10.77
N LYS A 569 -15.05 -21.99 -10.28
CA LYS A 569 -15.53 -20.87 -9.45
C LYS A 569 -15.48 -21.20 -7.97
N ILE A 570 -14.91 -20.30 -7.17
CA ILE A 570 -14.80 -20.44 -5.72
C ILE A 570 -15.43 -19.21 -5.06
N VAL A 571 -16.35 -19.39 -4.10
CA VAL A 571 -16.86 -18.30 -3.25
C VAL A 571 -16.21 -18.37 -1.86
N VAL A 572 -15.86 -17.22 -1.29
CA VAL A 572 -15.22 -17.09 0.03
C VAL A 572 -15.87 -16.05 0.92
N THR A 573 -15.97 -16.34 2.22
CA THR A 573 -16.41 -15.39 3.26
C THR A 573 -15.31 -14.42 3.72
N CYS A 574 -14.04 -14.73 3.41
CA CYS A 574 -12.87 -14.00 3.92
C CYS A 574 -12.09 -13.29 2.81
N PRO A 575 -11.86 -11.96 2.89
CA PRO A 575 -11.03 -11.21 1.95
C PRO A 575 -9.56 -11.66 1.87
N HIS A 576 -9.03 -12.33 2.91
CA HIS A 576 -7.69 -12.91 2.87
C HIS A 576 -7.67 -14.14 1.95
N CYS A 577 -8.66 -15.05 2.06
CA CYS A 577 -8.85 -16.13 1.08
C CYS A 577 -9.09 -15.59 -0.33
N PHE A 578 -9.90 -14.53 -0.47
CA PHE A 578 -10.16 -13.89 -1.77
C PHE A 578 -8.87 -13.39 -2.43
N ASN A 579 -8.00 -12.73 -1.68
CA ASN A 579 -6.72 -12.25 -2.19
C ASN A 579 -5.75 -13.40 -2.50
N THR A 580 -5.59 -14.35 -1.58
CA THR A 580 -4.56 -15.38 -1.68
C THR A 580 -4.92 -16.47 -2.70
N LEU A 581 -6.14 -17.01 -2.66
CA LEU A 581 -6.61 -17.95 -3.70
C LEU A 581 -6.76 -17.23 -5.05
N GLY A 582 -7.28 -15.99 -5.05
CA GLY A 582 -7.64 -15.27 -6.27
C GLY A 582 -6.47 -14.60 -7.01
N LYS A 583 -5.33 -14.35 -6.35
CA LYS A 583 -4.14 -13.74 -6.96
C LYS A 583 -2.83 -14.48 -6.71
N GLU A 584 -2.61 -15.02 -5.51
CA GLU A 584 -1.30 -15.51 -5.09
C GLU A 584 -1.06 -16.97 -5.47
N TYR A 585 -2.06 -17.84 -5.36
CA TYR A 585 -1.99 -19.22 -5.82
C TYR A 585 -1.72 -19.34 -7.33
N ARG A 586 -1.92 -18.28 -8.12
CA ARG A 586 -1.52 -18.20 -9.54
C ARG A 586 0.00 -18.28 -9.76
N GLN A 587 0.79 -18.00 -8.72
CA GLN A 587 2.24 -18.22 -8.72
C GLN A 587 2.59 -19.72 -8.75
N LEU A 588 1.64 -20.58 -8.40
CA LEU A 588 1.73 -22.05 -8.40
C LEU A 588 0.93 -22.65 -9.58
N GLY A 589 0.82 -21.93 -10.70
CA GLY A 589 0.13 -22.38 -11.92
C GLY A 589 -1.41 -22.40 -11.87
N SER A 590 -2.01 -22.42 -10.69
CA SER A 590 -3.47 -22.52 -10.53
C SER A 590 -4.25 -21.35 -11.16
N ASN A 591 -5.47 -21.62 -11.62
CA ASN A 591 -6.33 -20.63 -12.28
C ASN A 591 -7.80 -20.81 -11.86
N TYR A 592 -8.22 -20.05 -10.83
CA TYR A 592 -9.57 -20.08 -10.29
C TYR A 592 -10.27 -18.71 -10.40
N THR A 593 -11.58 -18.75 -10.65
CA THR A 593 -12.47 -17.58 -10.59
C THR A 593 -13.00 -17.43 -9.16
N VAL A 594 -12.20 -16.79 -8.30
CA VAL A 594 -12.55 -16.57 -6.89
C VAL A 594 -13.43 -15.32 -6.76
N LEU A 595 -14.52 -15.40 -5.99
CA LEU A 595 -15.44 -14.32 -5.67
C LEU A 595 -15.56 -14.15 -4.15
N HIS A 596 -15.56 -12.91 -3.68
CA HIS A 596 -15.99 -12.62 -2.31
C HIS A 596 -17.52 -12.79 -2.20
N HIS A 597 -18.00 -13.33 -1.07
CA HIS A 597 -19.42 -13.61 -0.88
C HIS A 597 -20.32 -12.38 -1.10
N THR A 598 -19.89 -11.18 -0.67
CA THR A 598 -20.64 -9.94 -0.94
C THR A 598 -20.77 -9.60 -2.44
N GLN A 599 -19.86 -10.05 -3.31
CA GLN A 599 -20.00 -9.88 -4.76
C GLN A 599 -21.05 -10.83 -5.33
N LEU A 600 -21.04 -12.11 -4.90
CA LEU A 600 -22.01 -13.11 -5.34
C LEU A 600 -23.42 -12.78 -4.81
N LEU A 601 -23.57 -12.47 -3.52
CA LEU A 601 -24.84 -12.07 -2.93
C LEU A 601 -25.44 -10.82 -3.59
N ASN A 602 -24.63 -9.78 -3.86
CA ASN A 602 -25.09 -8.59 -4.58
C ASN A 602 -25.59 -8.92 -6.00
N ARG A 603 -24.90 -9.84 -6.69
CA ARG A 603 -25.40 -10.36 -7.97
C ARG A 603 -26.73 -11.09 -7.79
N LEU A 604 -26.86 -11.98 -6.80
CA LEU A 604 -28.09 -12.76 -6.59
C LEU A 604 -29.29 -11.87 -6.22
N VAL A 605 -29.08 -10.76 -5.50
CA VAL A 605 -30.09 -9.73 -5.26
C VAL A 605 -30.48 -9.03 -6.57
N ARG A 606 -29.51 -8.56 -7.36
CA ARG A 606 -29.74 -7.91 -8.66
C ARG A 606 -30.39 -8.82 -9.71
N ASP A 607 -30.08 -10.11 -9.67
CA ASP A 607 -30.66 -11.16 -10.51
C ASP A 607 -32.05 -11.62 -9.97
N ASN A 608 -32.57 -11.00 -8.90
CA ASN A 608 -33.84 -11.30 -8.21
C ASN A 608 -33.96 -12.74 -7.68
N LYS A 609 -32.84 -13.42 -7.44
CA LYS A 609 -32.76 -14.71 -6.74
C LYS A 609 -32.80 -14.56 -5.20
N LEU A 610 -32.41 -13.39 -4.69
CA LEU A 610 -32.59 -12.99 -3.30
C LEU A 610 -33.45 -11.72 -3.29
N VAL A 611 -34.61 -11.77 -2.63
CA VAL A 611 -35.54 -10.64 -2.57
C VAL A 611 -35.71 -10.21 -1.11
N PRO A 612 -35.01 -9.17 -0.67
CA PRO A 612 -35.33 -8.48 0.57
C PRO A 612 -36.77 -7.98 0.54
N VAL A 613 -37.55 -8.35 1.56
CA VAL A 613 -38.96 -7.93 1.75
C VAL A 613 -39.22 -7.35 3.13
N ASN A 614 -38.39 -7.73 4.11
CA ASN A 614 -38.41 -7.21 5.47
C ASN A 614 -37.33 -6.12 5.60
N SER A 615 -37.74 -4.86 5.83
CA SER A 615 -36.79 -3.78 6.10
C SER A 615 -36.18 -3.98 7.50
N VAL A 616 -34.86 -4.21 7.58
CA VAL A 616 -34.16 -4.37 8.86
C VAL A 616 -34.26 -3.08 9.71
N SER A 617 -34.42 -1.92 9.06
CA SER A 617 -34.77 -0.64 9.71
C SER A 617 -33.81 -0.20 10.85
N GLN A 618 -32.56 -0.66 10.77
CA GLN A 618 -31.47 -0.29 11.68
C GLN A 618 -30.56 0.78 11.05
N ASP A 619 -30.01 1.64 11.91
CA ASP A 619 -28.86 2.48 11.54
C ASP A 619 -27.58 1.65 11.61
N ILE A 620 -26.88 1.54 10.49
CA ILE A 620 -25.71 0.68 10.29
C ILE A 620 -24.51 1.52 9.87
N THR A 621 -23.33 1.18 10.37
CA THR A 621 -22.06 1.70 9.83
C THR A 621 -21.19 0.55 9.31
N TYR A 622 -20.40 0.79 8.26
CA TYR A 622 -19.65 -0.27 7.57
C TYR A 622 -18.13 -0.11 7.71
N HIS A 623 -17.45 -1.18 8.14
CA HIS A 623 -15.99 -1.26 8.11
C HIS A 623 -15.52 -1.97 6.83
N ASP A 624 -15.01 -1.20 5.85
CA ASP A 624 -14.31 -1.72 4.68
C ASP A 624 -13.05 -2.53 5.06
N PRO A 625 -13.01 -3.86 4.82
CA PRO A 625 -11.82 -4.67 5.06
C PRO A 625 -10.70 -4.29 4.09
N CYS A 626 -9.47 -4.14 4.59
CA CYS A 626 -8.34 -3.69 3.78
C CYS A 626 -8.03 -4.61 2.57
N TYR A 627 -8.20 -5.93 2.73
CA TYR A 627 -8.02 -6.89 1.64
C TYR A 627 -9.17 -6.92 0.63
N LEU A 628 -10.39 -6.50 1.00
CA LEU A 628 -11.53 -6.40 0.07
C LEU A 628 -11.45 -5.10 -0.73
N GLY A 629 -11.33 -3.99 -0.01
CA GLY A 629 -11.25 -2.63 -0.55
C GLY A 629 -9.89 -2.30 -1.17
N ARG A 630 -8.86 -2.04 -0.35
CA ARG A 630 -7.58 -1.52 -0.88
C ARG A 630 -6.82 -2.49 -1.77
N HIS A 631 -6.79 -3.78 -1.45
CA HIS A 631 -6.09 -4.78 -2.27
C HIS A 631 -6.90 -5.23 -3.50
N ASN A 632 -8.22 -5.41 -3.41
CA ASN A 632 -9.03 -5.99 -4.50
C ASN A 632 -10.08 -5.04 -5.12
N LYS A 633 -10.11 -3.77 -4.69
CA LYS A 633 -10.93 -2.66 -5.19
C LYS A 633 -12.46 -2.90 -5.13
N VAL A 634 -12.93 -3.81 -4.28
CA VAL A 634 -14.36 -4.07 -4.06
C VAL A 634 -14.89 -3.16 -2.94
N TYR A 635 -15.67 -2.14 -3.31
CA TYR A 635 -16.24 -1.16 -2.37
C TYR A 635 -17.78 -1.08 -2.40
N GLU A 636 -18.40 -1.19 -3.57
CA GLU A 636 -19.85 -0.98 -3.71
C GLU A 636 -20.69 -2.18 -3.26
N ALA A 637 -20.27 -3.41 -3.57
CA ALA A 637 -21.12 -4.60 -3.36
C ALA A 637 -21.58 -4.81 -1.90
N PRO A 638 -20.75 -4.58 -0.85
CA PRO A 638 -21.21 -4.59 0.53
C PRO A 638 -22.24 -3.49 0.84
N ARG A 639 -22.09 -2.29 0.26
CA ARG A 639 -22.96 -1.12 0.48
C ARG A 639 -24.32 -1.31 -0.18
N GLU A 640 -24.32 -1.82 -1.40
CA GLU A 640 -25.54 -2.16 -2.14
C GLU A 640 -26.35 -3.24 -1.42
N LEU A 641 -25.71 -4.20 -0.75
CA LEU A 641 -26.38 -5.21 0.09
C LEU A 641 -26.98 -4.63 1.37
N ILE A 642 -26.27 -3.73 2.08
CA ILE A 642 -26.80 -3.05 3.27
C ILE A 642 -28.02 -2.20 2.90
N GLY A 643 -27.95 -1.47 1.78
CA GLY A 643 -29.09 -0.69 1.26
C GLY A 643 -30.25 -1.57 0.79
N ALA A 644 -29.98 -2.72 0.15
CA ALA A 644 -31.02 -3.67 -0.25
C ALA A 644 -31.75 -4.30 0.94
N ALA A 645 -31.08 -4.47 2.08
CA ALA A 645 -31.69 -4.94 3.33
C ALA A 645 -32.58 -3.88 4.05
N GLY A 646 -32.76 -2.69 3.46
CA GLY A 646 -33.57 -1.62 4.06
C GLY A 646 -32.93 -0.96 5.28
N ALA A 647 -31.59 -0.92 5.36
CA ALA A 647 -30.86 -0.31 6.46
C ALA A 647 -30.27 1.06 6.11
N ASN A 648 -30.20 1.96 7.09
CA ASN A 648 -29.63 3.30 6.92
C ASN A 648 -28.10 3.23 7.09
N LEU A 649 -27.34 3.38 5.99
CA LEU A 649 -25.87 3.36 6.05
C LEU A 649 -25.28 4.73 6.40
N THR A 650 -24.71 4.85 7.61
CA THR A 650 -23.89 5.99 8.03
C THR A 650 -22.40 5.66 7.93
N GLU A 651 -21.71 6.30 7.00
CA GLU A 651 -20.27 6.08 6.75
C GLU A 651 -19.38 6.69 7.84
N MET A 652 -18.36 5.93 8.27
CA MET A 652 -17.27 6.45 9.11
C MET A 652 -16.43 7.50 8.34
N PRO A 653 -15.78 8.47 9.02
CA PRO A 653 -14.98 9.51 8.35
C PRO A 653 -13.86 8.95 7.44
N ARG A 654 -13.24 7.85 7.86
CA ARG A 654 -12.30 7.05 7.06
C ARG A 654 -13.02 5.82 6.47
N HIS A 655 -13.42 5.87 5.20
CA HIS A 655 -14.10 4.76 4.48
C HIS A 655 -13.52 4.51 3.08
N ALA A 656 -13.95 3.42 2.44
CA ALA A 656 -13.50 2.94 1.14
C ALA A 656 -11.96 2.88 1.04
N GLU A 657 -11.35 3.45 0.00
CA GLU A 657 -9.89 3.49 -0.17
C GLU A 657 -9.13 4.15 1.01
N ARG A 658 -9.81 5.02 1.78
CA ARG A 658 -9.28 5.72 2.96
C ARG A 658 -9.57 4.98 4.28
N SER A 659 -10.18 3.79 4.26
CA SER A 659 -10.56 3.01 5.46
C SER A 659 -9.39 2.77 6.41
N PHE A 660 -9.61 2.99 7.71
CA PHE A 660 -8.63 2.68 8.75
C PHE A 660 -8.68 1.18 9.09
N CYS A 661 -7.53 0.58 9.40
CA CYS A 661 -7.43 -0.88 9.56
C CYS A 661 -8.05 -1.35 10.90
N CYS A 662 -8.56 -2.58 10.95
CA CYS A 662 -9.04 -3.24 12.16
C CYS A 662 -7.91 -3.79 13.07
N GLY A 663 -6.66 -3.89 12.58
CA GLY A 663 -5.52 -4.38 13.35
C GLY A 663 -5.04 -5.79 12.98
N ALA A 664 -5.92 -6.72 12.60
CA ALA A 664 -5.60 -8.15 12.41
C ALA A 664 -4.62 -8.51 11.27
N GLY A 665 -4.44 -7.64 10.27
CA GLY A 665 -3.59 -7.92 9.11
C GLY A 665 -2.11 -8.09 9.47
N GLY A 666 -1.28 -8.56 8.53
CA GLY A 666 0.16 -8.72 8.82
C GLY A 666 0.49 -9.78 9.88
N ALA A 667 -0.37 -10.79 10.04
CA ALA A 667 -0.38 -11.77 11.13
C ALA A 667 -0.63 -11.21 12.55
N ARG A 668 -1.01 -9.93 12.70
CA ARG A 668 -1.26 -9.27 14.00
C ARG A 668 -2.53 -9.73 14.75
N MET A 669 -3.33 -10.63 14.17
CA MET A 669 -4.34 -11.39 14.94
C MET A 669 -3.70 -12.41 15.90
N TRP A 670 -2.45 -12.80 15.67
CA TRP A 670 -1.74 -13.87 16.39
C TRP A 670 -0.58 -13.36 17.25
N MET A 671 -0.54 -12.05 17.53
CA MET A 671 0.49 -11.36 18.32
C MET A 671 -0.17 -10.24 19.13
N GLU A 672 0.23 -10.03 20.38
CA GLU A 672 -0.47 -9.07 21.25
C GLU A 672 -0.10 -7.59 21.00
N GLU A 673 -0.98 -6.69 21.43
CA GLU A 673 -0.91 -5.23 21.22
C GLU A 673 -0.28 -4.51 22.42
N HIS A 674 1.02 -4.70 22.67
CA HIS A 674 1.71 -4.11 23.83
C HIS A 674 2.09 -2.62 23.67
N ILE A 675 2.35 -2.15 22.44
CA ILE A 675 2.89 -0.80 22.21
C ILE A 675 1.80 0.16 21.74
N GLY A 676 1.61 1.26 22.47
CA GLY A 676 0.64 2.31 22.15
C GLY A 676 -0.82 1.84 22.20
N LYS A 677 -1.73 2.60 21.58
CA LYS A 677 -3.15 2.24 21.49
C LYS A 677 -3.35 1.03 20.58
N ARG A 678 -4.32 0.17 20.90
CA ARG A 678 -4.75 -0.94 20.03
C ARG A 678 -5.36 -0.38 18.74
N ILE A 679 -5.07 -1.00 17.59
CA ILE A 679 -5.52 -0.50 16.28
C ILE A 679 -7.04 -0.66 16.12
N ASN A 680 -7.63 -1.69 16.72
CA ASN A 680 -9.08 -1.89 16.71
C ASN A 680 -9.82 -0.81 17.51
N HIS A 681 -9.33 -0.38 18.68
CA HIS A 681 -9.93 0.69 19.48
C HIS A 681 -10.04 1.99 18.68
N GLU A 682 -8.97 2.39 18.01
CA GLU A 682 -8.95 3.59 17.15
C GLU A 682 -9.94 3.49 15.98
N ARG A 683 -10.22 2.28 15.47
CA ARG A 683 -11.27 2.09 14.45
C ARG A 683 -12.67 2.09 15.04
N VAL A 684 -12.85 1.50 16.23
CA VAL A 684 -14.16 1.37 16.86
C VAL A 684 -14.63 2.70 17.45
N ASP A 685 -13.74 3.55 17.95
CA ASP A 685 -14.08 4.92 18.34
C ASP A 685 -14.71 5.70 17.16
N GLU A 686 -14.22 5.51 15.91
CA GLU A 686 -14.88 6.07 14.71
C GLU A 686 -16.26 5.46 14.45
N ALA A 687 -16.41 4.15 14.66
CA ALA A 687 -17.66 3.44 14.41
C ALA A 687 -18.75 3.85 15.40
N LEU A 688 -18.43 3.90 16.70
CA LEU A 688 -19.34 4.34 17.76
C LEU A 688 -19.76 5.81 17.57
N ALA A 689 -18.83 6.67 17.11
CA ALA A 689 -19.11 8.06 16.80
C ALA A 689 -20.10 8.28 15.62
N THR A 690 -20.39 7.26 14.80
CA THR A 690 -21.47 7.33 13.79
C THR A 690 -22.88 7.24 14.39
N ASN A 691 -23.00 6.85 15.66
CA ASN A 691 -24.24 6.54 16.35
C ASN A 691 -25.06 5.36 15.79
N ALA A 692 -24.54 4.58 14.84
CA ALA A 692 -25.15 3.36 14.35
C ALA A 692 -25.38 2.32 15.46
N ALA A 693 -26.48 1.56 15.37
CA ALA A 693 -26.78 0.44 16.25
C ALA A 693 -25.93 -0.80 15.92
N THR A 694 -25.62 -0.99 14.64
CA THR A 694 -24.90 -2.17 14.13
C THR A 694 -23.67 -1.76 13.33
N VAL A 695 -22.52 -2.37 13.63
CA VAL A 695 -21.29 -2.26 12.83
C VAL A 695 -21.21 -3.45 11.87
N ALA A 696 -21.51 -3.20 10.60
CA ALA A 696 -21.40 -4.19 9.54
C ALA A 696 -19.93 -4.41 9.14
N VAL A 697 -19.55 -5.68 9.02
CA VAL A 697 -18.24 -6.14 8.52
C VAL A 697 -18.42 -7.08 7.33
N ALA A 698 -17.34 -7.33 6.59
CA ALA A 698 -17.32 -8.29 5.48
C ALA A 698 -16.01 -9.11 5.49
N CYS A 699 -15.58 -9.54 6.68
CA CYS A 699 -14.33 -10.27 6.91
C CYS A 699 -14.30 -10.88 8.33
N PRO A 700 -14.05 -12.20 8.49
CA PRO A 700 -13.93 -12.85 9.80
C PRO A 700 -12.90 -12.22 10.74
N PHE A 701 -11.70 -11.91 10.26
CA PHE A 701 -10.67 -11.25 11.08
C PHE A 701 -11.08 -9.84 11.52
N CYS A 702 -11.78 -9.09 10.65
CA CYS A 702 -12.32 -7.79 11.04
C CYS A 702 -13.45 -7.94 12.05
N ARG A 703 -14.28 -9.00 11.92
CA ARG A 703 -15.35 -9.31 12.87
C ARG A 703 -14.81 -9.47 14.28
N VAL A 704 -13.79 -10.32 14.48
CA VAL A 704 -13.14 -10.52 15.78
C VAL A 704 -12.67 -9.19 16.36
N MET A 705 -11.73 -8.51 15.68
CA MET A 705 -11.14 -7.26 16.18
C MET A 705 -12.16 -6.15 16.47
N VAL A 706 -13.20 -6.01 15.63
CA VAL A 706 -14.25 -4.99 15.79
C VAL A 706 -15.23 -5.37 16.89
N THR A 707 -15.61 -6.64 17.06
CA THR A 707 -16.42 -7.07 18.22
C THR A 707 -15.67 -6.81 19.52
N ASP A 708 -14.39 -7.19 19.58
CA ASP A 708 -13.61 -7.10 20.80
C ASP A 708 -13.33 -5.62 21.14
N GLY A 709 -13.09 -4.79 20.11
CA GLY A 709 -13.04 -3.33 20.27
C GLY A 709 -14.38 -2.70 20.66
N VAL A 710 -15.54 -3.22 20.22
CA VAL A 710 -16.86 -2.72 20.65
C VAL A 710 -17.12 -3.07 22.11
N ASN A 711 -16.77 -4.29 22.53
CA ASN A 711 -16.82 -4.70 23.93
C ASN A 711 -15.96 -3.80 24.82
N ASP A 712 -14.71 -3.52 24.40
CA ASP A 712 -13.75 -2.69 25.14
C ASP A 712 -14.13 -1.19 25.20
N ARG A 713 -14.96 -0.68 24.27
CA ARG A 713 -15.12 0.78 24.03
C ARG A 713 -16.54 1.32 24.10
N GLN A 714 -17.59 0.49 24.01
CA GLN A 714 -18.97 1.01 23.91
C GLN A 714 -19.40 1.80 25.15
N GLU A 715 -19.10 1.30 26.36
CA GLU A 715 -19.51 1.94 27.62
C GLU A 715 -18.85 3.32 27.79
N GLU A 716 -17.55 3.44 27.50
CA GLU A 716 -16.83 4.73 27.51
C GLU A 716 -17.40 5.73 26.48
N ALA A 717 -17.91 5.24 25.36
CA ALA A 717 -18.54 6.06 24.33
C ALA A 717 -20.00 6.43 24.65
N GLY A 718 -20.56 6.01 25.80
CA GLY A 718 -21.97 6.21 26.14
C GLY A 718 -22.92 5.37 25.27
N ARG A 719 -22.46 4.21 24.81
CA ARG A 719 -23.18 3.28 23.93
C ARG A 719 -23.37 1.93 24.62
N SER A 720 -24.45 1.22 24.31
CA SER A 720 -24.75 -0.10 24.86
C SER A 720 -25.51 -0.94 23.84
N GLY A 721 -25.15 -2.23 23.72
CA GLY A 721 -25.83 -3.17 22.82
C GLY A 721 -25.50 -2.95 21.35
N VAL A 722 -24.30 -2.42 21.03
CA VAL A 722 -23.86 -2.25 19.64
C VAL A 722 -23.46 -3.61 19.06
N GLU A 723 -24.17 -4.07 18.03
CA GLU A 723 -23.90 -5.38 17.43
C GLU A 723 -22.82 -5.32 16.34
N VAL A 724 -22.08 -6.43 16.15
CA VAL A 724 -21.09 -6.59 15.07
C VAL A 724 -21.47 -7.79 14.21
N LEU A 725 -22.09 -7.49 13.07
CA LEU A 725 -22.68 -8.46 12.14
C LEU A 725 -21.94 -8.45 10.81
N ASP A 726 -21.90 -9.60 10.15
CA ASP A 726 -21.46 -9.64 8.76
C ASP A 726 -22.60 -9.18 7.83
N VAL A 727 -22.28 -8.52 6.71
CA VAL A 727 -23.26 -8.11 5.68
C VAL A 727 -24.13 -9.27 5.21
N ALA A 728 -23.64 -10.51 5.20
CA ALA A 728 -24.46 -11.69 4.93
C ALA A 728 -25.60 -11.89 5.95
N GLN A 729 -25.37 -11.64 7.23
CA GLN A 729 -26.42 -11.75 8.25
C GLN A 729 -27.44 -10.60 8.17
N VAL A 730 -26.97 -9.38 7.89
CA VAL A 730 -27.84 -8.22 7.66
C VAL A 730 -28.76 -8.49 6.45
N LEU A 731 -28.23 -9.08 5.37
CA LEU A 731 -29.03 -9.49 4.23
C LEU A 731 -30.02 -10.61 4.60
N LEU A 732 -29.58 -11.68 5.27
CA LEU A 732 -30.46 -12.80 5.63
C LEU A 732 -31.64 -12.37 6.54
N ALA A 733 -31.42 -11.41 7.44
CA ALA A 733 -32.47 -10.83 8.27
C ALA A 733 -33.54 -10.04 7.49
N SER A 734 -33.25 -9.65 6.23
CA SER A 734 -34.17 -8.91 5.37
C SER A 734 -35.05 -9.78 4.46
N LEU A 735 -34.78 -11.08 4.38
CA LEU A 735 -35.58 -12.00 3.57
C LEU A 735 -36.78 -12.55 4.35
N ASP A 736 -37.81 -12.96 3.63
CA ASP A 736 -38.79 -13.92 4.11
C ASP A 736 -38.20 -15.33 3.97
N ARG A 737 -38.14 -16.06 5.08
CA ARG A 737 -37.56 -17.41 5.18
C ARG A 737 -38.64 -18.48 5.17
N ASP A 738 -39.89 -18.14 5.47
CA ASP A 738 -41.00 -19.08 5.63
C ASP A 738 -41.62 -19.46 4.27
N SER A 739 -41.49 -18.61 3.25
CA SER A 739 -41.95 -18.91 1.88
C SER A 739 -40.97 -19.75 1.04
N VAL A 740 -39.78 -20.08 1.55
CA VAL A 740 -38.71 -20.75 0.78
C VAL A 740 -38.47 -22.17 1.28
N LYS A 741 -38.67 -23.17 0.40
CA LYS A 741 -38.26 -24.55 0.71
C LYS A 741 -36.76 -24.74 0.47
N LEU A 742 -36.02 -24.97 1.56
CA LEU A 742 -34.60 -25.34 1.54
C LEU A 742 -34.39 -26.83 1.17
N PRO A 743 -33.17 -27.23 0.76
CA PRO A 743 -32.82 -28.64 0.52
C PRO A 743 -32.95 -29.50 1.79
N GLU A 744 -33.60 -30.67 1.68
CA GLU A 744 -33.76 -31.61 2.79
C GLU A 744 -32.44 -32.32 3.12
N LYS A 745 -32.06 -32.38 4.39
CA LYS A 745 -30.79 -33.01 4.85
C LYS A 745 -30.66 -34.47 4.40
N GLY A 746 -29.45 -34.85 3.97
CA GLY A 746 -29.12 -36.20 3.49
C GLY A 746 -29.67 -36.54 2.09
N THR A 747 -29.88 -35.54 1.24
CA THR A 747 -30.30 -35.72 -0.16
C THR A 747 -29.18 -35.45 -1.17
N ALA A 748 -28.11 -34.76 -0.76
CA ALA A 748 -26.97 -34.31 -1.56
C ALA A 748 -26.47 -35.36 -2.56
N ALA A 749 -26.08 -36.55 -2.07
CA ALA A 749 -25.56 -37.64 -2.89
C ALA A 749 -26.58 -38.10 -3.95
N LYS A 750 -27.85 -38.28 -3.58
CA LYS A 750 -28.92 -38.70 -4.50
C LYS A 750 -29.24 -37.62 -5.54
N GLU A 751 -29.30 -36.36 -5.12
CA GLU A 751 -29.47 -35.26 -6.08
C GLU A 751 -28.26 -35.16 -7.03
N ALA A 752 -27.05 -35.47 -6.57
CA ALA A 752 -25.82 -35.44 -7.37
C ALA A 752 -25.79 -36.59 -8.40
N GLU A 753 -26.12 -37.82 -7.99
CA GLU A 753 -26.34 -38.95 -8.91
C GLU A 753 -27.40 -38.60 -9.97
N GLU A 754 -28.52 -38.01 -9.55
CA GLU A 754 -29.56 -37.54 -10.48
C GLU A 754 -29.07 -36.42 -11.40
N ARG A 755 -28.25 -35.47 -10.92
CA ARG A 755 -27.64 -34.41 -11.73
C ARG A 755 -26.70 -35.00 -12.77
N ALA A 756 -25.75 -35.84 -12.35
CA ALA A 756 -24.81 -36.51 -13.23
C ALA A 756 -25.54 -37.32 -14.33
N ALA A 757 -26.55 -38.12 -13.95
CA ALA A 757 -27.35 -38.90 -14.89
C ALA A 757 -28.20 -38.03 -15.84
N LYS A 758 -28.58 -36.80 -15.46
CA LYS A 758 -29.25 -35.82 -16.34
C LYS A 758 -28.27 -35.16 -17.30
N VAL A 759 -27.06 -34.80 -16.84
CA VAL A 759 -25.98 -34.25 -17.68
C VAL A 759 -25.48 -35.28 -18.69
N GLU A 760 -25.30 -36.54 -18.29
CA GLU A 760 -24.93 -37.63 -19.19
C GLU A 760 -25.97 -37.84 -20.30
N LYS A 761 -27.27 -37.86 -19.95
CA LYS A 761 -28.37 -37.96 -20.92
C LYS A 761 -28.53 -36.73 -21.82
N ALA A 762 -27.96 -35.59 -21.44
CA ALA A 762 -27.96 -34.36 -22.25
C ALA A 762 -26.77 -34.26 -23.20
N LYS A 763 -25.70 -35.05 -23.03
CA LYS A 763 -24.58 -35.12 -23.98
C LYS A 763 -25.07 -35.75 -25.30
N PRO A 764 -24.90 -35.09 -26.47
CA PRO A 764 -25.33 -35.65 -27.74
C PRO A 764 -24.67 -37.00 -28.00
N LYS A 765 -25.48 -38.04 -28.23
CA LYS A 765 -25.00 -39.39 -28.46
C LYS A 765 -24.17 -39.43 -29.74
N ALA A 766 -22.86 -39.62 -29.60
CA ALA A 766 -21.93 -39.64 -30.73
C ALA A 766 -22.40 -40.64 -31.80
N ALA A 767 -22.52 -40.17 -33.04
CA ALA A 767 -22.95 -41.00 -34.15
C ALA A 767 -21.89 -42.10 -34.39
N ALA A 768 -22.33 -43.36 -34.42
CA ALA A 768 -21.44 -44.49 -34.63
C ALA A 768 -20.80 -44.41 -36.03
N ALA A 769 -19.49 -44.65 -36.10
CA ALA A 769 -18.76 -44.62 -37.36
C ALA A 769 -19.22 -45.75 -38.29
N ALA A 770 -19.61 -45.38 -39.51
CA ALA A 770 -19.68 -46.30 -40.64
C ALA A 770 -18.24 -46.58 -41.16
N PRO A 771 -17.95 -47.75 -41.74
CA PRO A 771 -16.61 -48.13 -42.16
C PRO A 771 -16.11 -47.31 -43.36
N ALA A 772 -14.79 -47.16 -43.46
CA ALA A 772 -14.13 -46.42 -44.54
C ALA A 772 -14.02 -47.25 -45.83
N GLU A 773 -14.14 -46.56 -46.98
CA GLU A 773 -13.80 -47.08 -48.31
C GLU A 773 -12.72 -46.18 -48.93
N ALA A 774 -11.84 -46.74 -49.77
CA ALA A 774 -10.59 -46.09 -50.19
C ALA A 774 -10.73 -45.24 -51.48
N PRO A 775 -9.89 -44.20 -51.68
CA PRO A 775 -10.15 -43.16 -52.69
C PRO A 775 -9.47 -43.38 -54.06
N ALA A 776 -10.20 -43.07 -55.12
CA ALA A 776 -9.75 -42.73 -56.48
C ALA A 776 -10.93 -42.10 -57.24
N GLU A 777 -10.82 -41.10 -58.11
CA GLU A 777 -9.73 -40.17 -58.46
C GLU A 777 -10.41 -38.92 -59.08
N ALA A 778 -9.83 -37.71 -58.95
CA ALA A 778 -10.42 -36.49 -59.50
C ALA A 778 -9.37 -35.58 -60.16
N PRO A 779 -9.60 -35.06 -61.39
CA PRO A 779 -8.60 -34.29 -62.13
C PRO A 779 -8.45 -32.84 -61.62
N ALA A 780 -7.24 -32.31 -61.74
CA ALA A 780 -6.85 -31.02 -61.18
C ALA A 780 -7.25 -29.80 -62.04
N ALA A 781 -7.39 -28.65 -61.37
CA ALA A 781 -7.28 -27.32 -61.95
C ALA A 781 -6.66 -26.35 -60.93
N GLU A 782 -5.63 -25.61 -61.37
CA GLU A 782 -4.85 -24.64 -60.58
C GLU A 782 -4.35 -23.53 -61.53
N PRO A 783 -3.82 -22.38 -61.05
CA PRO A 783 -3.92 -21.81 -59.70
C PRO A 783 -4.36 -20.33 -59.70
N ALA A 784 -4.75 -19.80 -58.53
CA ALA A 784 -4.76 -18.35 -58.27
C ALA A 784 -4.58 -18.06 -56.76
N ALA A 785 -3.78 -17.05 -56.42
CA ALA A 785 -3.43 -16.67 -55.05
C ALA A 785 -3.00 -15.19 -54.99
N PRO A 786 -2.83 -14.59 -53.80
CA PRO A 786 -3.67 -14.63 -52.60
C PRO A 786 -4.12 -13.21 -52.18
N ALA A 787 -4.85 -13.07 -51.06
CA ALA A 787 -5.21 -11.76 -50.49
C ALA A 787 -4.98 -11.70 -48.95
N GLU A 788 -4.58 -10.52 -48.45
CA GLU A 788 -4.26 -10.27 -47.03
C GLU A 788 -5.38 -9.56 -46.24
N LYS A 789 -5.26 -9.63 -44.91
CA LYS A 789 -5.59 -8.64 -43.86
C LYS A 789 -6.73 -7.62 -44.09
N PRO A 790 -7.77 -7.57 -43.23
CA PRO A 790 -8.77 -6.51 -43.26
C PRO A 790 -8.29 -5.20 -42.61
N ALA A 791 -8.71 -4.06 -43.15
CA ALA A 791 -8.53 -2.75 -42.52
C ALA A 791 -9.61 -1.73 -42.95
N ALA A 792 -9.94 -0.82 -42.01
CA ALA A 792 -10.72 0.42 -42.15
C ALA A 792 -12.23 0.34 -42.51
N ALA A 793 -12.99 1.21 -41.84
CA ALA A 793 -14.32 1.67 -42.24
C ALA A 793 -14.30 3.20 -42.39
N THR A 794 -15.09 3.74 -43.32
CA THR A 794 -14.90 5.10 -43.85
C THR A 794 -15.71 6.18 -43.11
N PRO A 795 -15.11 7.34 -42.74
CA PRO A 795 -15.86 8.52 -42.32
C PRO A 795 -16.33 9.36 -43.52
N ALA A 796 -17.39 10.16 -43.35
CA ALA A 796 -17.97 10.98 -44.43
C ALA A 796 -17.85 12.49 -44.17
N ALA A 797 -17.37 13.23 -45.19
CA ALA A 797 -17.40 14.69 -45.39
C ALA A 797 -16.80 15.61 -44.30
N PRO A 798 -16.02 16.62 -44.71
CA PRO A 798 -16.60 17.96 -44.79
C PRO A 798 -16.33 18.67 -46.14
N ALA A 799 -16.91 19.86 -46.33
CA ALA A 799 -16.78 20.66 -47.55
C ALA A 799 -16.26 22.08 -47.29
N LYS A 800 -15.53 22.62 -48.29
CA LYS A 800 -14.84 23.94 -48.33
C LYS A 800 -13.64 24.08 -47.37
N GLY A 801 -12.49 24.64 -47.77
CA GLY A 801 -12.04 25.01 -49.12
C GLY A 801 -10.95 26.09 -49.12
N LEU A 802 -10.09 26.09 -50.16
CA LEU A 802 -9.04 27.09 -50.47
C LEU A 802 -7.85 27.15 -49.47
N GLY A 803 -6.57 27.14 -49.87
CA GLY A 803 -5.96 26.90 -51.20
C GLY A 803 -4.48 27.37 -51.27
N ILE A 804 -3.77 27.02 -52.36
CA ILE A 804 -2.47 27.59 -52.82
C ILE A 804 -1.21 27.19 -51.97
N ALA A 805 0.01 26.97 -52.50
CA ALA A 805 0.49 26.32 -53.74
C ALA A 805 2.04 26.09 -53.68
N GLY A 806 2.55 24.99 -54.27
CA GLY A 806 3.97 24.77 -54.65
C GLY A 806 4.98 24.44 -53.52
N GLY A 807 6.16 23.83 -53.80
CA GLY A 807 6.57 23.12 -55.02
C GLY A 807 8.10 23.04 -55.32
N ALA A 808 8.76 21.90 -55.05
CA ALA A 808 10.06 21.46 -55.61
C ALA A 808 10.23 19.93 -55.37
N LYS A 809 10.59 19.01 -56.29
CA LYS A 809 11.66 18.79 -57.32
C LYS A 809 12.75 17.77 -56.87
N ARG A 810 12.87 16.67 -57.65
CA ARG A 810 13.84 15.51 -57.66
C ARG A 810 15.29 15.92 -58.02
N PRO A 811 16.35 15.02 -58.14
CA PRO A 811 16.48 13.53 -58.06
C PRO A 811 17.60 13.06 -57.07
N GLY A 812 18.23 11.86 -57.03
CA GLY A 812 18.18 10.54 -57.74
C GLY A 812 19.30 10.29 -58.80
N ALA A 813 19.93 9.11 -59.03
CA ALA A 813 19.98 7.76 -58.38
C ALA A 813 21.06 6.85 -59.08
N LYS A 814 21.19 5.54 -58.70
CA LYS A 814 22.07 4.42 -59.25
C LYS A 814 23.44 4.21 -58.52
N LYS A 815 24.16 3.07 -58.54
CA LYS A 815 24.06 1.71 -59.17
C LYS A 815 24.88 0.64 -58.37
N ALA A 816 24.70 -0.68 -58.64
CA ALA A 816 25.55 -1.83 -58.19
C ALA A 816 26.25 -2.52 -59.41
N PRO A 817 27.16 -3.54 -59.26
CA PRO A 817 26.77 -4.97 -59.09
C PRO A 817 27.78 -6.01 -58.47
N GLN A 818 27.29 -7.23 -58.12
CA GLN A 818 27.89 -8.60 -58.21
C GLN A 818 29.25 -8.98 -57.52
N ALA A 819 29.63 -10.25 -57.26
CA ALA A 819 28.93 -11.53 -56.91
C ALA A 819 29.95 -12.68 -56.60
N ALA A 820 29.63 -13.65 -55.72
CA ALA A 820 30.32 -14.95 -55.54
C ALA A 820 29.43 -16.00 -54.80
N ALA A 821 29.74 -17.30 -54.87
CA ALA A 821 28.83 -18.43 -54.57
C ALA A 821 29.05 -19.19 -53.24
N SER A 822 28.06 -20.03 -52.87
CA SER A 822 28.06 -20.99 -51.73
C SER A 822 28.60 -22.40 -52.11
N PRO A 823 28.67 -23.39 -51.19
CA PRO A 823 27.52 -24.31 -51.00
C PRO A 823 27.33 -24.99 -49.60
N ALA A 824 26.09 -25.45 -49.34
CA ALA A 824 25.67 -26.65 -48.55
C ALA A 824 26.06 -26.82 -47.04
N THR A 825 25.34 -27.56 -46.18
CA THR A 825 24.15 -28.45 -46.38
C THR A 825 23.21 -28.51 -45.14
N GLU A 826 21.93 -28.79 -45.39
CA GLU A 826 20.95 -29.59 -44.58
C GLU A 826 20.31 -29.10 -43.25
N GLU A 827 19.10 -29.63 -43.02
CA GLU A 827 18.12 -29.30 -41.98
C GLU A 827 17.77 -30.52 -41.10
N ALA A 828 17.39 -30.29 -39.84
CA ALA A 828 16.37 -31.04 -39.10
C ALA A 828 15.99 -30.22 -37.83
N ALA A 829 14.81 -29.61 -37.71
CA ALA A 829 13.48 -30.19 -37.52
C ALA A 829 13.17 -30.59 -36.05
N ALA A 830 12.07 -30.08 -35.51
CA ALA A 830 11.60 -30.31 -34.14
C ALA A 830 10.47 -31.37 -34.09
N PRO A 831 10.29 -32.08 -32.96
CA PRO A 831 9.10 -32.90 -32.72
C PRO A 831 8.06 -32.19 -31.83
N ALA A 832 6.78 -32.48 -32.09
CA ALA A 832 5.66 -32.13 -31.21
C ALA A 832 5.26 -33.32 -30.32
N ALA A 833 4.39 -33.07 -29.33
CA ALA A 833 3.90 -34.08 -28.40
C ALA A 833 2.90 -35.07 -29.05
N PRO A 834 2.77 -36.30 -28.51
CA PRO A 834 1.61 -37.15 -28.70
C PRO A 834 0.85 -37.40 -27.37
N THR A 835 -0.48 -37.26 -27.39
CA THR A 835 -1.36 -37.74 -26.31
C THR A 835 -2.01 -39.07 -26.70
N LYS A 836 -2.00 -40.06 -25.79
CA LYS A 836 -2.94 -41.18 -25.80
C LYS A 836 -2.99 -41.82 -24.40
N GLY A 837 -4.18 -42.05 -23.87
CA GLY A 837 -4.36 -42.38 -22.45
C GLY A 837 -4.85 -43.80 -22.16
N LEU A 838 -4.75 -44.12 -20.86
CA LEU A 838 -5.53 -45.08 -20.06
C LEU A 838 -5.57 -46.57 -20.46
N GLY A 839 -5.32 -47.42 -19.45
CA GLY A 839 -5.39 -48.87 -19.59
C GLY A 839 -5.02 -49.67 -18.34
N MET A 840 -5.63 -49.37 -17.17
CA MET A 840 -5.58 -50.28 -16.02
C MET A 840 -6.97 -50.46 -15.38
N ALA A 841 -7.28 -51.71 -15.02
CA ALA A 841 -8.55 -52.13 -14.44
C ALA A 841 -8.43 -52.36 -12.92
N ALA A 842 -9.57 -52.34 -12.22
CA ALA A 842 -9.63 -52.37 -10.76
C ALA A 842 -9.26 -53.73 -10.13
N GLY A 843 -8.75 -53.69 -8.89
CA GLY A 843 -8.50 -54.88 -8.05
C GLY A 843 -8.07 -54.51 -6.63
N ALA A 844 -8.98 -54.64 -5.65
CA ALA A 844 -8.76 -54.16 -4.28
C ALA A 844 -8.27 -55.24 -3.30
N LYS A 845 -7.40 -54.86 -2.33
CA LYS A 845 -7.48 -55.21 -0.88
C LYS A 845 -6.24 -54.84 -0.03
N ARG A 846 -6.47 -54.35 1.20
CA ARG A 846 -5.61 -54.54 2.40
C ARG A 846 -5.76 -56.01 2.91
N PRO A 847 -4.87 -56.63 3.73
CA PRO A 847 -3.94 -56.00 4.69
C PRO A 847 -2.55 -56.69 4.92
N GLY A 848 -1.73 -56.16 5.85
CA GLY A 848 -1.14 -57.01 6.91
C GLY A 848 0.37 -57.38 6.92
N ALA A 849 1.14 -56.63 7.73
CA ALA A 849 2.16 -57.10 8.69
C ALA A 849 3.43 -57.93 8.28
N LYS A 850 4.60 -57.35 8.65
CA LYS A 850 5.86 -57.99 9.14
C LYS A 850 6.65 -58.97 8.23
N LYS A 851 7.80 -58.50 7.72
CA LYS A 851 9.14 -58.86 8.27
C LYS A 851 10.31 -58.07 7.65
N ALA A 852 11.39 -57.97 8.41
CA ALA A 852 12.78 -57.68 8.00
C ALA A 852 13.65 -58.92 8.38
N PRO A 853 14.98 -59.00 8.15
CA PRO A 853 15.91 -57.95 7.67
C PRO A 853 17.00 -58.44 6.66
N ALA A 854 18.03 -57.60 6.50
CA ALA A 854 19.44 -57.89 6.14
C ALA A 854 19.95 -57.54 4.72
N ALA A 855 21.16 -56.97 4.71
CA ALA A 855 22.09 -56.69 3.60
C ALA A 855 23.40 -57.52 3.89
N PRO A 856 24.63 -57.28 3.37
CA PRO A 856 25.15 -56.19 2.51
C PRO A 856 26.21 -56.59 1.42
N ALA A 857 26.86 -55.57 0.83
CA ALA A 857 28.18 -55.58 0.12
C ALA A 857 28.21 -56.21 -1.30
N GLU A 858 29.20 -55.98 -2.20
CA GLU A 858 30.54 -55.33 -2.19
C GLU A 858 30.71 -54.32 -3.39
N SER A 859 31.54 -53.25 -3.36
CA SER A 859 32.99 -53.10 -3.72
C SER A 859 33.37 -53.44 -5.20
N ALA A 860 34.36 -52.86 -5.91
CA ALA A 860 35.37 -51.77 -5.75
C ALA A 860 35.75 -51.26 -7.18
N ALA A 861 36.83 -50.54 -7.60
CA ALA A 861 38.06 -49.88 -7.08
C ALA A 861 38.53 -48.84 -8.17
N ALA A 862 39.38 -47.79 -8.05
CA ALA A 862 40.31 -47.21 -7.05
C ALA A 862 41.85 -47.35 -7.33
N THR A 863 42.46 -46.42 -8.08
CA THR A 863 43.95 -46.23 -8.23
C THR A 863 44.34 -44.78 -8.65
N ALA A 864 45.54 -44.21 -8.38
CA ALA A 864 46.47 -44.24 -7.21
C ALA A 864 47.72 -43.33 -7.44
N SER A 865 48.20 -42.57 -6.44
CA SER A 865 49.63 -42.18 -6.21
C SER A 865 49.82 -41.29 -4.95
N GLU A 866 51.05 -41.24 -4.40
CA GLU A 866 51.44 -40.82 -3.02
C GLU A 866 52.97 -40.46 -2.96
N PRO A 867 53.63 -40.13 -1.81
CA PRO A 867 53.27 -39.29 -0.63
C PRO A 867 54.45 -38.39 -0.10
N LYS A 868 54.28 -37.62 1.01
CA LYS A 868 55.26 -37.47 2.14
C LYS A 868 54.78 -36.56 3.32
N GLU A 869 55.52 -36.60 4.45
CA GLU A 869 55.09 -36.23 5.84
C GLU A 869 55.65 -34.89 6.39
N GLY A 870 55.20 -34.41 7.58
CA GLY A 870 55.68 -33.11 8.16
C GLY A 870 55.40 -32.66 9.64
N GLU A 871 54.48 -33.25 10.41
CA GLU A 871 54.30 -33.09 11.89
C GLU A 871 53.87 -31.67 12.47
N PRO A 872 53.70 -31.38 13.80
CA PRO A 872 52.38 -31.02 14.40
C PRO A 872 52.41 -29.70 15.29
N PRO A 873 51.51 -29.41 16.30
CA PRO A 873 50.30 -30.10 16.81
C PRO A 873 49.04 -29.26 17.25
N ARG A 874 47.89 -29.96 17.35
CA ARG A 874 46.74 -29.76 18.31
C ARG A 874 45.83 -28.49 18.21
N PRO A 875 44.57 -28.55 18.71
CA PRO A 875 43.56 -29.58 18.46
C PRO A 875 42.12 -29.01 18.24
N ALA A 876 41.41 -29.42 17.18
CA ALA A 876 39.98 -29.13 17.04
C ALA A 876 39.10 -30.18 17.75
N ALA A 877 38.02 -29.75 18.41
CA ALA A 877 37.00 -30.63 18.98
C ALA A 877 35.70 -30.56 18.15
N PRO A 878 35.10 -31.70 17.74
CA PRO A 878 33.98 -31.68 16.80
C PRO A 878 32.61 -31.45 17.45
N VAL A 879 31.71 -30.86 16.66
CA VAL A 879 30.26 -30.82 16.89
C VAL A 879 29.68 -32.22 17.13
N LYS A 880 28.59 -32.30 17.90
CA LYS A 880 27.91 -33.55 18.24
C LYS A 880 26.40 -33.44 17.98
N GLY A 881 25.95 -34.05 16.90
CA GLY A 881 24.54 -34.11 16.51
C GLY A 881 23.68 -34.99 17.42
N LEU A 882 22.36 -34.95 17.20
CA LEU A 882 21.37 -35.69 17.99
C LEU A 882 21.48 -37.21 17.79
N GLY A 883 21.18 -37.97 18.85
CA GLY A 883 21.03 -39.42 18.80
C GLY A 883 20.12 -39.93 19.93
N LEU A 884 19.03 -40.61 19.57
CA LEU A 884 18.06 -41.19 20.50
C LEU A 884 18.35 -42.68 20.75
N ALA A 885 18.34 -43.10 22.02
CA ALA A 885 18.21 -44.51 22.42
C ALA A 885 17.65 -44.61 23.86
N ALA A 886 16.99 -45.73 24.19
CA ALA A 886 16.27 -45.92 25.46
C ALA A 886 16.66 -47.22 26.20
N GLY A 887 16.42 -47.27 27.52
CA GLY A 887 16.64 -48.44 28.39
C GLY A 887 15.69 -48.45 29.61
N ALA A 888 15.36 -49.64 30.11
CA ALA A 888 14.33 -49.88 31.15
C ALA A 888 14.96 -50.19 32.55
N LYS A 889 14.25 -50.39 33.69
CA LYS A 889 13.02 -51.19 33.92
C LYS A 889 12.34 -50.92 35.30
N ARG A 890 11.08 -51.41 35.41
CA ARG A 890 10.05 -51.46 36.51
C ARG A 890 10.50 -51.98 37.91
N PRO A 891 9.69 -51.96 39.02
CA PRO A 891 8.18 -52.01 39.15
C PRO A 891 7.53 -51.00 40.15
N GLY A 892 6.19 -50.93 40.39
CA GLY A 892 4.98 -51.57 39.77
C GLY A 892 3.65 -51.34 40.56
N GLU A 893 2.50 -51.71 39.96
CA GLU A 893 1.10 -51.81 40.51
C GLU A 893 0.40 -50.50 41.06
N LYS A 894 -0.95 -50.30 41.07
CA LYS A 894 -2.14 -51.11 40.69
C LYS A 894 -3.37 -50.23 40.26
N THR A 895 -4.40 -50.90 39.71
CA THR A 895 -5.81 -50.54 39.36
C THR A 895 -6.60 -49.49 40.20
N ALA A 896 -7.73 -48.86 39.77
CA ALA A 896 -8.44 -48.69 38.47
C ALA A 896 -9.72 -47.79 38.60
N ALA A 897 -10.39 -47.50 37.46
CA ALA A 897 -11.82 -47.14 37.25
C ALA A 897 -12.35 -45.68 37.40
N ARG A 898 -13.46 -45.42 36.68
CA ARG A 898 -14.32 -44.20 36.53
C ARG A 898 -15.69 -44.45 37.24
N PRO A 899 -16.53 -43.46 37.64
CA PRO A 899 -17.22 -42.52 36.72
C PRO A 899 -17.64 -41.11 37.29
N GLY A 900 -18.41 -40.33 36.51
CA GLY A 900 -19.31 -39.23 36.97
C GLY A 900 -20.78 -39.61 36.68
N PRO A 901 -21.72 -38.70 36.32
CA PRO A 901 -21.78 -37.22 36.41
C PRO A 901 -23.10 -36.69 37.06
N ALA A 902 -23.28 -35.36 37.25
CA ALA A 902 -24.62 -34.72 37.45
C ALA A 902 -24.64 -33.16 37.32
N LYS A 903 -25.85 -32.61 37.15
CA LYS A 903 -26.35 -31.20 37.20
C LYS A 903 -27.70 -31.25 37.99
N PRO A 904 -28.48 -30.18 38.31
CA PRO A 904 -28.28 -28.73 38.17
C PRO A 904 -28.72 -27.91 39.44
N GLU A 905 -29.16 -26.65 39.24
CA GLU A 905 -30.00 -25.76 40.09
C GLU A 905 -29.34 -24.65 40.95
N ALA A 906 -30.18 -23.67 41.33
CA ALA A 906 -29.93 -22.35 41.94
C ALA A 906 -31.28 -21.88 42.59
N PRO A 907 -31.48 -20.62 43.08
CA PRO A 907 -30.59 -19.52 43.44
C PRO A 907 -30.81 -19.06 44.92
N THR A 908 -30.77 -17.74 45.19
CA THR A 908 -31.12 -16.97 46.42
C THR A 908 -30.09 -16.83 47.55
N GLU A 909 -30.22 -15.89 48.51
CA GLU A 909 -30.46 -14.42 48.44
C GLU A 909 -30.31 -13.79 49.86
N SER A 910 -29.61 -12.66 50.00
CA SER A 910 -29.69 -11.66 51.10
C SER A 910 -29.28 -11.99 52.57
N ALA A 911 -28.69 -10.96 53.21
CA ALA A 911 -28.85 -10.51 54.62
C ALA A 911 -28.42 -11.41 55.83
N ALA A 912 -28.07 -10.88 57.01
CA ALA A 912 -27.50 -9.58 57.44
C ALA A 912 -27.15 -9.62 58.95
N VAL A 913 -26.08 -8.92 59.41
CA VAL A 913 -25.77 -8.44 60.80
C VAL A 913 -25.85 -9.48 61.95
N GLY A 914 -24.91 -9.67 62.90
CA GLY A 914 -23.81 -8.90 63.52
C GLY A 914 -23.78 -9.31 65.03
N GLY A 915 -22.79 -9.04 65.89
CA GLY A 915 -21.46 -8.41 65.81
C GLY A 915 -20.79 -8.41 67.22
N GLY A 916 -19.53 -7.94 67.33
CA GLY A 916 -18.75 -7.86 68.59
C GLY A 916 -17.91 -9.11 68.92
N GLU A 917 -16.77 -9.06 69.62
CA GLU A 917 -15.95 -7.91 70.06
C GLU A 917 -14.46 -8.38 70.22
N ALA A 918 -13.47 -7.48 70.20
CA ALA A 918 -12.03 -7.82 70.08
C ALA A 918 -11.23 -7.61 71.40
N PRO A 919 -9.96 -8.08 71.53
CA PRO A 919 -8.84 -7.23 71.08
C PRO A 919 -7.54 -7.94 70.60
N ALA A 920 -6.80 -7.33 69.66
CA ALA A 920 -5.34 -7.54 69.47
C ALA A 920 -4.71 -6.44 68.57
N PRO A 921 -3.53 -5.86 68.93
CA PRO A 921 -2.67 -5.05 68.04
C PRO A 921 -1.57 -5.93 67.39
N GLU A 922 -0.82 -5.52 66.37
CA GLU A 922 -0.84 -4.30 65.53
C GLU A 922 -0.23 -4.66 64.16
N ALA A 923 -0.88 -4.30 63.04
CA ALA A 923 -0.32 -4.45 61.68
C ALA A 923 -1.07 -3.53 60.71
N GLU A 924 -0.43 -2.44 60.28
CA GLU A 924 -1.11 -1.38 59.53
C GLU A 924 -1.07 -1.63 58.00
N LYS A 925 -2.23 -1.51 57.35
CA LYS A 925 -2.41 -1.47 55.90
C LYS A 925 -2.91 -0.08 55.49
N ALA A 926 -2.62 0.32 54.25
CA ALA A 926 -3.39 1.34 53.54
C ALA A 926 -4.01 0.73 52.28
N GLU A 927 -5.23 1.14 51.91
CA GLU A 927 -6.02 0.61 50.81
C GLU A 927 -6.72 1.76 50.02
N PRO A 928 -7.73 1.54 49.16
CA PRO A 928 -7.65 1.88 47.73
C PRO A 928 -8.23 3.25 47.34
N ALA A 929 -8.06 3.65 46.07
CA ALA A 929 -8.43 4.96 45.55
C ALA A 929 -9.43 4.95 44.38
N LYS A 930 -10.47 5.79 44.49
CA LYS A 930 -11.29 6.44 43.44
C LYS A 930 -12.37 7.32 44.15
N PRO A 931 -13.08 8.26 43.49
CA PRO A 931 -13.03 8.66 42.08
C PRO A 931 -12.55 10.11 41.87
N ALA A 932 -12.53 10.57 40.61
CA ALA A 932 -12.32 11.99 40.26
C ALA A 932 -13.14 12.40 39.03
N ALA A 933 -13.76 13.59 39.09
CA ALA A 933 -14.43 14.30 37.99
C ALA A 933 -14.71 15.76 38.42
N PRO A 934 -15.00 16.71 37.51
CA PRO A 934 -14.71 16.77 36.08
C PRO A 934 -13.78 17.96 35.71
N VAL A 935 -13.43 18.10 34.43
CA VAL A 935 -12.55 19.19 33.91
C VAL A 935 -13.34 20.49 33.66
N LYS A 936 -12.75 21.67 33.93
CA LYS A 936 -13.35 22.96 33.53
C LYS A 936 -12.35 24.12 33.35
N GLY A 937 -12.40 24.78 32.19
CA GLY A 937 -12.05 26.20 32.01
C GLY A 937 -10.61 26.53 31.57
N LEU A 938 -10.48 27.38 30.55
CA LEU A 938 -9.24 28.10 30.24
C LEU A 938 -9.08 29.30 31.21
N GLY A 939 -7.84 29.68 31.51
CA GLY A 939 -7.53 30.92 32.25
C GLY A 939 -6.09 31.37 32.01
N ILE A 940 -5.89 32.66 31.72
CA ILE A 940 -4.57 33.28 31.49
C ILE A 940 -4.33 34.32 32.60
N ALA A 941 -3.22 34.21 33.36
CA ALA A 941 -2.39 35.36 33.80
C ALA A 941 -1.24 34.99 34.79
N ALA A 942 -0.07 35.62 34.54
CA ALA A 942 0.89 36.21 35.49
C ALA A 942 1.27 35.53 36.85
N GLY A 943 2.39 34.80 36.86
CA GLY A 943 3.65 35.30 37.43
C GLY A 943 4.00 35.11 38.93
N ALA A 944 5.09 34.37 39.20
CA ALA A 944 5.89 34.45 40.44
C ALA A 944 7.39 34.10 40.19
N LYS A 945 8.29 34.35 41.16
CA LYS A 945 9.76 34.44 40.99
C LYS A 945 10.57 33.14 41.25
N ARG A 946 11.80 33.10 40.67
CA ARG A 946 12.94 32.20 40.97
C ARG A 946 13.48 32.32 42.42
N PRO A 947 14.24 31.33 42.91
CA PRO A 947 15.74 31.31 42.84
C PRO A 947 16.26 30.17 41.93
N GLY A 948 17.55 29.97 41.56
CA GLY A 948 18.85 30.59 41.92
C GLY A 948 19.84 29.50 42.45
N ALA A 949 21.14 29.39 42.07
CA ALA A 949 21.98 30.17 41.13
C ALA A 949 23.37 29.52 40.87
N LYS A 950 24.11 30.01 39.83
CA LYS A 950 25.59 29.88 39.57
C LYS A 950 26.11 28.47 39.17
N LYS A 951 27.25 28.26 38.49
CA LYS A 951 28.49 29.02 38.10
C LYS A 951 29.07 28.33 36.81
N SER A 952 30.03 28.76 35.96
CA SER A 952 30.86 29.97 35.67
C SER A 952 31.48 29.83 34.25
N ALA A 953 32.15 30.85 33.70
CA ALA A 953 32.93 30.83 32.43
C ALA A 953 34.17 31.77 32.49
N PRO A 954 34.99 31.91 31.43
CA PRO A 954 35.87 33.08 31.22
C PRO A 954 35.65 33.86 29.89
N ALA A 955 36.26 35.05 29.77
CA ALA A 955 36.13 36.10 28.72
C ALA A 955 37.51 36.37 28.02
N ALA A 956 37.71 37.07 26.89
CA ALA A 956 37.06 38.18 26.14
C ALA A 956 37.38 39.65 26.61
N PRO A 957 37.75 40.57 25.68
CA PRO A 957 37.67 42.04 25.88
C PRO A 957 37.13 42.83 24.64
N ALA A 958 36.79 44.12 24.66
CA ALA A 958 36.22 45.07 25.66
C ALA A 958 35.90 46.41 24.90
N ALA A 959 34.94 47.26 25.34
CA ALA A 959 34.50 48.44 24.53
C ALA A 959 33.87 49.62 25.31
N PRO A 960 34.04 50.89 24.86
CA PRO A 960 33.29 52.09 25.32
C PRO A 960 32.22 52.59 24.30
N ALA A 961 31.00 53.12 24.59
CA ALA A 961 30.33 53.79 25.75
C ALA A 961 30.67 55.30 25.91
N ALA A 962 29.79 56.27 26.23
CA ALA A 962 28.34 56.37 26.57
C ALA A 962 27.79 57.78 26.07
N PRO A 963 26.74 58.52 26.57
CA PRO A 963 25.73 58.36 27.65
C PRO A 963 24.26 58.69 27.20
N ALA A 964 23.38 59.31 28.02
CA ALA A 964 21.94 59.61 27.75
C ALA A 964 21.29 60.72 28.65
N ALA A 965 19.95 60.95 28.51
CA ALA A 965 18.99 61.76 29.33
C ALA A 965 18.89 63.30 29.06
N PRO A 966 17.84 64.07 29.51
CA PRO A 966 16.62 63.76 30.30
C PRO A 966 15.27 64.28 29.67
N ALA A 967 14.19 64.52 30.45
CA ALA A 967 12.87 65.03 29.98
C ALA A 967 12.04 65.83 31.05
N ALA A 968 11.21 66.82 30.63
CA ALA A 968 10.09 67.53 31.33
C ALA A 968 9.67 68.81 30.54
N PRO A 969 8.58 69.56 30.88
CA PRO A 969 7.20 69.21 31.25
C PRO A 969 6.15 69.91 30.31
N ALA A 970 4.96 70.33 30.77
CA ALA A 970 3.76 70.61 29.93
C ALA A 970 2.93 71.88 30.25
N GLU A 971 2.01 72.19 29.31
CA GLU A 971 0.87 73.13 29.32
C GLU A 971 -0.15 72.64 28.24
N SER A 972 -1.43 73.04 28.11
CA SER A 972 -2.42 73.78 28.95
C SER A 972 -3.86 73.48 28.42
N ALA A 973 -4.92 74.20 28.81
CA ALA A 973 -6.33 73.99 28.42
C ALA A 973 -7.14 75.33 28.50
N ALA A 974 -8.42 75.52 28.13
CA ALA A 974 -9.59 74.69 27.72
C ALA A 974 -10.54 75.58 26.82
N PRO A 975 -11.90 75.59 26.82
CA PRO A 975 -12.95 74.61 27.19
C PRO A 975 -14.21 74.47 26.24
N ALA A 976 -14.94 73.34 26.38
CA ALA A 976 -16.43 73.15 26.41
C ALA A 976 -17.44 73.48 25.25
N ALA A 977 -18.59 72.77 25.30
CA ALA A 977 -19.93 72.97 24.65
C ALA A 977 -20.09 72.60 23.14
N SER A 978 -21.24 72.07 22.63
CA SER A 978 -22.53 71.60 23.23
C SER A 978 -23.32 70.62 22.32
N GLU A 979 -24.33 69.94 22.91
CA GLU A 979 -25.36 69.01 22.35
C GLU A 979 -26.51 69.73 21.56
N PRO A 980 -27.57 69.09 20.95
CA PRO A 980 -28.36 67.93 21.45
C PRO A 980 -29.00 66.90 20.45
N GLU A 981 -29.83 66.02 21.05
CA GLU A 981 -30.69 64.88 20.60
C GLU A 981 -31.97 65.25 19.76
N PRO A 982 -32.95 64.35 19.37
CA PRO A 982 -33.43 63.09 20.04
C PRO A 982 -33.91 61.87 19.19
N GLU A 983 -34.22 60.75 19.89
CA GLU A 983 -35.06 59.61 19.44
C GLU A 983 -36.58 59.83 19.65
N PRO A 984 -37.46 58.81 19.45
CA PRO A 984 -38.22 58.31 20.63
C PRO A 984 -38.67 56.82 20.66
N ALA A 985 -38.90 56.33 21.92
CA ALA A 985 -39.76 55.21 22.39
C ALA A 985 -39.36 53.74 22.07
N GLU A 986 -39.08 52.84 23.05
CA GLU A 986 -39.81 52.29 24.24
C GLU A 986 -40.79 51.11 23.92
N ALA A 987 -41.06 50.09 24.78
CA ALA A 987 -40.33 49.43 25.89
C ALA A 987 -41.14 48.22 26.46
N LYS A 988 -40.47 47.21 27.10
CA LYS A 988 -41.04 46.15 28.02
C LYS A 988 -41.96 45.09 27.36
N SER A 989 -42.23 43.86 27.89
CA SER A 989 -41.77 43.07 29.06
C SER A 989 -42.00 41.54 28.86
N GLU A 990 -41.40 40.69 29.71
CA GLU A 990 -41.79 39.28 30.01
C GLU A 990 -43.18 39.21 30.72
N PRO A 991 -43.88 38.04 30.93
CA PRO A 991 -43.36 36.65 31.03
C PRO A 991 -44.22 35.47 30.47
N ALA A 992 -43.64 34.25 30.56
CA ALA A 992 -44.18 32.90 30.88
C ALA A 992 -45.45 32.25 30.23
N ASP A 993 -45.31 30.91 30.07
CA ASP A 993 -46.30 29.80 30.20
C ASP A 993 -47.19 29.26 29.05
N THR A 994 -47.29 27.91 29.06
CA THR A 994 -48.27 26.95 28.48
C THR A 994 -48.38 26.65 26.97
N ASP A 995 -48.16 25.36 26.65
CA ASP A 995 -48.93 24.41 25.81
C ASP A 995 -49.52 24.78 24.42
N GLY A 996 -49.43 23.84 23.45
CA GLY A 996 -50.32 23.83 22.27
C GLY A 996 -49.80 23.14 20.99
N ASP A 997 -50.41 22.00 20.63
CA ASP A 997 -50.07 21.08 19.53
C ASP A 997 -49.93 21.63 18.07
N ALA A 998 -49.04 20.93 17.33
CA ALA A 998 -49.11 20.47 15.94
C ALA A 998 -49.58 21.38 14.76
N SER A 999 -48.70 21.53 13.75
CA SER A 999 -49.07 21.74 12.33
C SER A 999 -47.92 21.39 11.34
N PRO A 1000 -48.22 21.11 10.05
CA PRO A 1000 -47.34 20.34 9.15
C PRO A 1000 -46.26 21.14 8.39
N PRO A 1001 -45.24 20.47 7.80
CA PRO A 1001 -44.11 21.13 7.13
C PRO A 1001 -44.46 21.78 5.78
N ALA A 1002 -43.82 22.91 5.48
CA ALA A 1002 -43.99 23.67 4.25
C ALA A 1002 -43.10 23.16 3.09
N ALA A 1003 -43.55 23.41 1.85
CA ALA A 1003 -42.88 22.97 0.62
C ALA A 1003 -41.65 23.83 0.24
N PRO A 1004 -40.64 23.26 -0.47
CA PRO A 1004 -39.42 23.98 -0.84
C PRO A 1004 -39.59 24.98 -1.99
N ALA A 1005 -38.82 26.07 -1.95
CA ALA A 1005 -38.77 27.09 -3.00
C ALA A 1005 -37.96 26.65 -4.25
N ALA A 1006 -38.20 27.32 -5.38
CA ALA A 1006 -37.81 26.84 -6.71
C ALA A 1006 -36.35 27.12 -7.13
N PRO A 1007 -35.75 26.28 -8.00
CA PRO A 1007 -34.40 26.47 -8.54
C PRO A 1007 -34.37 27.40 -9.77
N VAL A 1008 -33.27 28.14 -9.94
CA VAL A 1008 -33.02 29.01 -11.10
C VAL A 1008 -32.00 28.35 -12.07
N LYS A 1009 -32.24 28.47 -13.37
CA LYS A 1009 -31.36 27.97 -14.45
C LYS A 1009 -30.09 28.83 -14.55
N GLY A 1010 -28.93 28.31 -14.98
CA GLY A 1010 -28.56 26.93 -15.34
C GLY A 1010 -27.45 26.88 -16.39
N LEU A 1011 -26.87 25.70 -16.63
CA LEU A 1011 -26.01 25.41 -17.79
C LEU A 1011 -26.60 24.20 -18.55
N GLY A 1012 -26.76 24.34 -19.86
CA GLY A 1012 -27.55 23.40 -20.66
C GLY A 1012 -26.79 22.15 -21.09
N LEU A 1013 -27.23 20.98 -20.62
CA LEU A 1013 -26.91 19.67 -21.21
C LEU A 1013 -28.20 18.92 -21.51
N ALA A 1014 -28.25 18.26 -22.67
CA ALA A 1014 -29.46 17.59 -23.15
C ALA A 1014 -29.73 16.27 -22.39
N LYS A 1015 -31.01 15.95 -22.16
CA LYS A 1015 -31.44 14.64 -21.65
C LYS A 1015 -31.02 13.52 -22.61
N GLY A 1016 -30.02 12.72 -22.23
CA GLY A 1016 -29.58 11.55 -22.98
C GLY A 1016 -28.10 11.17 -22.80
N ALA A 1017 -27.24 12.11 -22.39
CA ALA A 1017 -25.81 11.83 -22.21
C ALA A 1017 -25.53 11.04 -20.93
N ARG A 1018 -24.82 9.89 -21.04
CA ARG A 1018 -24.25 9.18 -19.89
C ARG A 1018 -22.97 9.90 -19.41
N PRO A 1019 -22.76 10.11 -18.10
CA PRO A 1019 -21.47 10.55 -17.58
C PRO A 1019 -20.41 9.43 -17.72
N PRO A 1020 -19.16 9.74 -18.12
CA PRO A 1020 -18.08 8.77 -18.15
C PRO A 1020 -17.57 8.50 -16.72
N GLY A 1021 -17.59 7.24 -16.28
CA GLY A 1021 -17.13 6.89 -14.93
C GLY A 1021 -17.42 5.46 -14.45
N LYS A 1022 -18.37 4.73 -15.06
CA LYS A 1022 -18.58 3.31 -14.76
C LYS A 1022 -17.76 2.40 -15.69
N ARG A 1023 -16.74 1.77 -15.12
CA ARG A 1023 -16.19 0.45 -15.47
C ARG A 1023 -15.90 -0.27 -14.18
#